data_AF-A0A0L7LNK4-F1
#
_entry.id   AF-A0A0L7LNK4-F1
#
_cell.length_a   1.000
_cell.length_b   1.000
_cell.length_c   1.000
_cell.angle_alpha   90.00
_cell.angle_beta   90.00
_cell.angle_gamma   90.00
#
_symmetry.space_group_name_H-M   'P 1'
#
loop_
_entity.id
_entity.type
_entity.pdbx_description
1 polymer ?
#
loop_
_entity_poly.entity_id
_entity_poly.type
_entity_poly.pdbx_seq_one_letter_code
_entity_poly.pdbx_strand_id
1 'polypeptide(L)'
;MAPTPEETVLYGGEDMVTSGDSRWVFNHPEVPKELGKVTGVTKFDAQFFRVHHKQAATMEPMSRLLLEHAYSAIYDAGLNPYVLRGKKVGVFIGSAFSESEKTVIYDCFTKKNGFGISGHYSNFCAYSAYIYCLFYRCNKAMYANRISYWLDAKGPSYTLDVACASSMACIDHAYRSIQSGLCEAAIVGGCNLCMHPYVSLNFKRAGFLCTDGKTKCFDKKGDGHVRSDAISVLFLQKAKDAKRIYSEVYHTKASYSSSPEPLLPVRDPQELQEFFEDFYSEIDVSPKDVEYVEANGAVGCVKSNMGSSEPASGACGLTKVCLAYHNGKLPGNLHYNEPLDIPAVKEDKIQVLTDNTNFNSGFAALNSLSYGGVSVHVLLKGSYKEKSSIPHLVLASGRHEGCLDLLMDTLKKKPVDPEQIGLLHNIHQHDIAGHMIRGYSILDTNENNETVCLSENIEYYPGTKRPVWFVYSGMGSQWATMGAKLMCIPVFAAAIHKCHKVLEPKGINIVQIITDPDKTIYDNILHSFVGIAAVQIGLTDVLTELGIVPDNIIANNQIFNLGHSVGELGCAYADGCFTAEEMILSAYNRGLVSVQTPFIRGSMAAVGLGYKAILPLCPPEIEVACHNSAESSTISGPIDIMKKFVSQLTGRGIFAKEVPCSNIAYHSSYIADAGPSLLKYLSKVIITPKLRSEKWVSTSVPQANWNEPEAKYSSAEYHTNNLLNPVLFEETSKLIPSDALVIEIAPHGLLQAILKRSLSRCVHVPLTKRGLSDPVKFLLEAIGKLFQEGLNPKVDILYPKIKYPVPEAQYNSRNRHITKIREFVMSFHDDDYAFLRGHVRDVRVLTHFRHHNIEQSDKTDMVTLSAEEVYTVMRLKGYSYKDEFQSIESSNSSRTKADIRWTENWITFLDAIFQFTAFARDYDGISTPSLIRKLTINVDKHKNEVKPISADGFTCDAEFHSVYKFTKCGGVEVDGLEFKDAPVIEQQQDNLLIRDFVPYFLTGQIEIKTALQTNMQLVFENITQNNIRVVDLLSKKSSRILELIKKTTLEIPSAELTIKSFGDEVGDIKMNDFEETDLLIIENLLGNEQKMKNINNFLNIGTFILALEQTAIENHPKYNFFNVITTFSVQNQVIFLLKKIDNSMGTNVTYLPIVEDRECSWINRMQEELTKSQKVVIVSEKQPYYNSMGMVQKLRKEYGNKIGLLIIEDYLAPSFYPTLSIYSEQLQKNLAFNVLKKKHFLCQCWKRTTNNYFIK
;
A
#
# COMPACT_ATOMS: atom_id res chain seq x y z
N MET A 1 -29.76 -5.15 2.98
CA MET A 1 -29.90 -4.06 3.96
C MET A 1 -30.12 -4.65 5.36
N ALA A 2 -29.16 -4.44 6.26
CA ALA A 2 -29.57 -4.16 7.64
C ALA A 2 -30.03 -2.69 7.68
N PRO A 3 -30.88 -2.27 8.63
CA PRO A 3 -31.09 -0.83 8.86
C PRO A 3 -29.73 -0.19 9.19
N THR A 4 -29.58 1.12 8.99
CA THR A 4 -28.43 1.85 9.58
C THR A 4 -28.35 1.52 11.08
N PRO A 5 -27.18 1.58 11.75
CA PRO A 5 -27.14 1.52 13.21
C PRO A 5 -28.16 2.51 13.79
N GLU A 6 -28.22 3.73 13.25
CA GLU A 6 -29.12 4.78 13.71
C GLU A 6 -30.60 4.41 13.54
N GLU A 7 -31.02 3.88 12.38
CA GLU A 7 -32.40 3.40 12.19
C GLU A 7 -32.73 2.18 13.05
N THR A 8 -31.78 1.23 13.19
CA THR A 8 -32.01 0.03 14.01
C THR A 8 -32.19 0.42 15.47
N VAL A 9 -31.36 1.34 15.95
CA VAL A 9 -31.37 1.82 17.34
C VAL A 9 -32.60 2.71 17.57
N LEU A 10 -32.91 3.63 16.64
CA LEU A 10 -34.02 4.56 16.77
C LEU A 10 -35.39 3.87 16.68
N TYR A 11 -35.62 3.01 15.68
CA TYR A 11 -36.87 2.25 15.57
C TYR A 11 -36.91 1.02 16.50
N GLY A 12 -35.76 0.53 16.97
CA GLY A 12 -35.67 -0.50 18.00
C GLY A 12 -35.96 0.00 19.41
N GLY A 13 -36.07 1.32 19.61
CA GLY A 13 -36.31 1.93 20.92
C GLY A 13 -35.10 1.83 21.87
N GLU A 14 -33.89 1.72 21.32
CA GLU A 14 -32.65 1.66 22.09
C GLU A 14 -32.19 3.08 22.49
N ASP A 15 -31.74 3.23 23.75
CA ASP A 15 -31.19 4.49 24.28
C ASP A 15 -29.71 4.61 23.90
N MET A 16 -29.35 5.68 23.18
CA MET A 16 -27.97 5.90 22.72
C MET A 16 -27.08 6.52 23.81
N VAL A 17 -27.67 6.93 24.94
CA VAL A 17 -26.94 7.44 26.10
C VAL A 17 -26.38 6.27 26.90
N THR A 18 -25.07 6.28 27.17
CA THR A 18 -24.41 5.16 27.86
C THR A 18 -23.55 5.63 29.04
N SER A 19 -23.44 4.77 30.06
CA SER A 19 -22.58 4.97 31.25
C SER A 19 -21.32 4.08 31.27
N GLY A 20 -21.23 3.10 30.37
CA GLY A 20 -20.26 2.00 30.44
C GLY A 20 -18.78 2.37 30.27
N ASP A 21 -18.48 3.49 29.61
CA ASP A 21 -17.12 4.01 29.41
C ASP A 21 -17.12 5.54 29.50
N SER A 22 -16.59 6.12 30.59
CA SER A 22 -16.53 7.58 30.72
C SER A 22 -15.51 8.17 29.73
N ARG A 23 -15.86 9.28 29.07
CA ARG A 23 -14.96 10.01 28.16
C ARG A 23 -13.73 10.56 28.89
N TRP A 24 -13.85 10.80 30.19
CA TRP A 24 -12.83 11.36 31.06
C TRP A 24 -12.72 10.55 32.36
N VAL A 25 -11.54 10.56 32.99
CA VAL A 25 -11.31 9.94 34.31
C VAL A 25 -11.71 10.90 35.46
N PHE A 26 -12.29 12.06 35.13
CA PHE A 26 -12.67 13.08 36.09
C PHE A 26 -13.88 12.64 36.92
N ASN A 27 -13.63 12.30 38.18
CA ASN A 27 -14.65 11.82 39.12
C ASN A 27 -15.11 12.96 40.05
N HIS A 28 -16.18 13.65 39.66
CA HIS A 28 -16.80 14.73 40.43
C HIS A 28 -18.32 14.48 40.54
N PRO A 29 -18.94 14.64 41.72
CA PRO A 29 -20.34 14.27 41.95
C PRO A 29 -21.34 15.05 41.09
N GLU A 30 -21.02 16.29 40.73
CA GLU A 30 -21.86 17.13 39.85
C GLU A 30 -21.63 16.90 38.34
N VAL A 31 -20.70 16.04 37.93
CA VAL A 31 -20.50 15.74 36.50
C VAL A 31 -21.28 14.47 36.16
N PRO A 32 -22.32 14.55 35.30
CA PRO A 32 -23.05 13.37 34.87
C PRO A 32 -22.10 12.35 34.20
N LYS A 33 -22.34 11.06 34.46
CA LYS A 33 -21.52 9.97 33.90
C LYS A 33 -22.04 9.52 32.53
N GLU A 34 -23.32 9.75 32.31
CA GLU A 34 -24.08 9.39 31.13
C GLU A 34 -23.86 10.43 30.02
N LEU A 35 -23.54 9.93 28.83
CA LEU A 35 -23.24 10.77 27.66
C LEU A 35 -23.64 10.02 26.38
N GLY A 36 -24.27 10.71 25.44
CA GLY A 36 -24.41 10.22 24.06
C GLY A 36 -23.06 10.35 23.35
N LYS A 37 -22.46 9.25 22.90
CA LYS A 37 -21.07 9.23 22.41
C LYS A 37 -20.99 8.79 20.96
N VAL A 38 -20.26 9.57 20.16
CA VAL A 38 -19.88 9.16 18.80
C VAL A 38 -18.65 8.26 18.88
N THR A 39 -18.65 7.17 18.12
CA THR A 39 -17.49 6.27 18.02
C THR A 39 -16.49 6.78 16.97
N GLY A 40 -15.22 6.38 17.07
CA GLY A 40 -14.23 6.67 16.02
C GLY A 40 -13.69 8.11 15.96
N VAL A 41 -13.88 8.93 17.00
CA VAL A 41 -13.38 10.33 17.10
C VAL A 41 -11.86 10.49 16.88
N THR A 42 -11.08 9.42 17.07
CA THR A 42 -9.63 9.41 16.83
C THR A 42 -9.25 9.14 15.38
N LYS A 43 -10.19 8.74 14.52
CA LYS A 43 -9.94 8.16 13.20
C LYS A 43 -10.21 9.20 12.08
N PHE A 44 -9.44 9.14 10.98
CA PHE A 44 -9.59 10.04 9.81
C PHE A 44 -8.79 9.57 8.58
N ASP A 45 -9.39 9.54 7.37
CA ASP A 45 -8.65 9.27 6.11
C ASP A 45 -7.93 10.53 5.58
N ALA A 46 -6.82 10.88 6.23
CA ALA A 46 -6.06 12.08 5.89
C ALA A 46 -5.58 12.12 4.43
N GLN A 47 -5.21 10.97 3.86
CA GLN A 47 -4.70 10.90 2.48
C GLN A 47 -5.81 11.23 1.47
N PHE A 48 -7.01 10.68 1.65
CA PHE A 48 -8.16 10.96 0.78
C PHE A 48 -8.53 12.45 0.77
N PHE A 49 -8.53 13.09 1.94
CA PHE A 49 -8.80 14.52 2.07
C PHE A 49 -7.59 15.42 1.81
N ARG A 50 -6.47 14.86 1.32
CA ARG A 50 -5.24 15.59 0.96
C ARG A 50 -4.64 16.38 2.13
N VAL A 51 -4.73 15.83 3.33
CA VAL A 51 -4.19 16.40 4.56
C VAL A 51 -2.89 15.68 4.93
N HIS A 52 -1.81 16.43 5.16
CA HIS A 52 -0.56 15.85 5.62
C HIS A 52 -0.70 15.22 7.02
N HIS A 53 -0.05 14.08 7.27
CA HIS A 53 -0.25 13.32 8.52
C HIS A 53 0.01 14.14 9.80
N LYS A 54 1.05 14.99 9.83
CA LYS A 54 1.32 15.89 10.97
C LYS A 54 0.21 16.92 11.20
N GLN A 55 -0.40 17.40 10.11
CA GLN A 55 -1.55 18.30 10.20
C GLN A 55 -2.78 17.55 10.73
N ALA A 56 -3.08 16.38 10.17
CA ALA A 56 -4.20 15.53 10.60
C ALA A 56 -4.14 15.15 12.08
N ALA A 57 -2.94 14.87 12.62
CA ALA A 57 -2.73 14.55 14.04
C ALA A 57 -3.12 15.70 14.99
N THR A 58 -3.12 16.93 14.49
CA THR A 58 -3.42 18.15 15.26
C THR A 58 -4.72 18.80 14.82
N MET A 59 -5.46 18.19 13.89
CA MET A 59 -6.76 18.68 13.47
C MET A 59 -7.82 18.35 14.52
N GLU A 60 -8.64 19.36 14.79
CA GLU A 60 -9.80 19.23 15.64
C GLU A 60 -10.70 18.06 15.14
N PRO A 61 -11.17 17.16 16.04
CA PRO A 61 -11.90 15.96 15.63
C PRO A 61 -13.22 16.22 14.88
N MET A 62 -13.99 17.26 15.24
CA MET A 62 -15.20 17.64 14.50
C MET A 62 -14.86 18.01 13.04
N SER A 63 -13.76 18.72 12.78
CA SER A 63 -13.32 19.10 11.44
C SER A 63 -12.98 17.87 10.58
N ARG A 64 -12.37 16.84 11.20
CA ARG A 64 -12.06 15.56 10.54
C ARG A 64 -13.35 14.83 10.16
N LEU A 65 -14.27 14.71 11.10
CA LEU A 65 -15.56 14.03 10.88
C LEU A 65 -16.43 14.82 9.88
N LEU A 66 -16.47 16.14 9.95
CA LEU A 66 -17.22 16.99 9.02
C LEU A 66 -16.80 16.78 7.56
N LEU A 67 -15.51 16.60 7.29
CA LEU A 67 -15.02 16.25 5.94
C LEU A 67 -15.56 14.90 5.46
N GLU A 68 -15.52 13.87 6.32
CA GLU A 68 -16.05 12.54 6.02
C GLU A 68 -17.57 12.54 5.82
N HIS A 69 -18.30 13.27 6.67
CA HIS A 69 -19.75 13.40 6.57
C HIS A 69 -20.18 14.26 5.38
N ALA A 70 -19.40 15.28 4.99
CA ALA A 70 -19.63 16.03 3.76
C ALA A 70 -19.47 15.15 2.52
N TYR A 71 -18.40 14.35 2.44
CA TYR A 71 -18.25 13.35 1.36
C TYR A 71 -19.42 12.36 1.37
N SER A 72 -19.81 11.86 2.56
CA SER A 72 -20.91 10.91 2.70
C SER A 72 -22.25 11.48 2.25
N ALA A 73 -22.54 12.75 2.55
CA ALA A 73 -23.77 13.42 2.12
C ALA A 73 -23.84 13.60 0.59
N ILE A 74 -22.70 13.92 -0.04
CA ILE A 74 -22.60 13.99 -1.51
C ILE A 74 -22.76 12.60 -2.14
N TYR A 75 -22.10 11.59 -1.56
CA TYR A 75 -22.20 10.21 -2.00
C TYR A 75 -23.64 9.69 -1.87
N ASP A 76 -24.31 9.98 -0.75
CA ASP A 76 -25.71 9.58 -0.52
C ASP A 76 -26.69 10.24 -1.50
N ALA A 77 -26.40 11.47 -1.94
CA ALA A 77 -27.14 12.14 -3.00
C ALA A 77 -26.96 11.50 -4.40
N GLY A 78 -26.11 10.46 -4.52
CA GLY A 78 -25.83 9.78 -5.79
C GLY A 78 -24.93 10.61 -6.71
N LEU A 79 -24.05 11.44 -6.15
CA LEU A 79 -23.18 12.33 -6.91
C LEU A 79 -21.71 12.00 -6.71
N ASN A 80 -20.95 12.10 -7.80
CA ASN A 80 -19.50 12.12 -7.72
C ASN A 80 -19.03 13.52 -7.27
N PRO A 81 -18.20 13.67 -6.21
CA PRO A 81 -17.68 14.98 -5.79
C PRO A 81 -16.98 15.77 -6.90
N TYR A 82 -16.40 15.09 -7.90
CA TYR A 82 -15.78 15.70 -9.07
C TYR A 82 -16.72 16.66 -9.81
N VAL A 83 -18.02 16.33 -9.94
CA VAL A 83 -18.98 17.15 -10.70
C VAL A 83 -19.40 18.43 -9.97
N LEU A 84 -19.00 18.60 -8.71
CA LEU A 84 -19.26 19.78 -7.89
C LEU A 84 -18.08 20.76 -7.86
N ARG A 85 -16.90 20.34 -8.32
CA ARG A 85 -15.71 21.20 -8.35
C ARG A 85 -15.95 22.45 -9.18
N GLY A 86 -15.57 23.61 -8.66
CA GLY A 86 -15.72 24.90 -9.33
C GLY A 86 -17.14 25.47 -9.34
N LYS A 87 -18.16 24.74 -8.87
CA LYS A 87 -19.54 25.22 -8.79
C LYS A 87 -19.77 26.11 -7.56
N LYS A 88 -20.85 26.90 -7.58
CA LYS A 88 -21.28 27.72 -6.44
C LYS A 88 -21.96 26.87 -5.36
N VAL A 89 -21.22 25.92 -4.79
CA VAL A 89 -21.66 25.13 -3.64
C VAL A 89 -21.37 25.91 -2.37
N GLY A 90 -22.40 26.27 -1.61
CA GLY A 90 -22.24 26.90 -0.29
C GLY A 90 -21.92 25.88 0.80
N VAL A 91 -21.22 26.28 1.86
CA VAL A 91 -20.91 25.43 3.01
C VAL A 91 -21.22 26.20 4.30
N PHE A 92 -22.22 25.74 5.03
CA PHE A 92 -22.74 26.39 6.24
C PHE A 92 -22.73 25.39 7.40
N ILE A 93 -21.83 25.57 8.36
CA ILE A 93 -21.68 24.63 9.50
C ILE A 93 -22.06 25.31 10.82
N GLY A 94 -22.96 24.70 11.58
CA GLY A 94 -23.32 25.13 12.92
C GLY A 94 -22.39 24.56 13.98
N SER A 95 -21.75 25.40 14.78
CA SER A 95 -20.89 24.96 15.89
C SER A 95 -20.81 26.01 17.00
N ALA A 96 -20.88 25.56 18.25
CA ALA A 96 -20.87 26.42 19.44
C ALA A 96 -19.55 26.31 20.22
N PHE A 97 -19.25 25.18 20.85
CA PHE A 97 -18.03 25.02 21.64
C PHE A 97 -17.00 24.14 20.92
N SER A 98 -15.75 24.60 20.88
CA SER A 98 -14.60 23.74 20.52
C SER A 98 -13.85 23.38 21.79
N GLU A 99 -14.27 22.29 22.44
CA GLU A 99 -13.73 21.91 23.75
C GLU A 99 -12.25 21.50 23.69
N SER A 100 -11.80 20.96 22.55
CA SER A 100 -10.40 20.57 22.33
C SER A 100 -9.47 21.74 21.95
N GLU A 101 -10.00 22.89 21.55
CA GLU A 101 -9.20 24.05 21.13
C GLU A 101 -8.27 24.52 22.25
N LYS A 102 -8.77 24.60 23.48
CA LYS A 102 -7.96 24.98 24.65
C LYS A 102 -6.80 24.00 24.87
N THR A 103 -7.05 22.70 24.86
CA THR A 103 -6.02 21.69 25.09
C THR A 103 -4.91 21.77 24.05
N VAL A 104 -5.26 21.90 22.76
CA VAL A 104 -4.27 22.04 21.69
C VAL A 104 -3.44 23.31 21.85
N ILE A 105 -4.09 24.43 22.21
CA ILE A 105 -3.38 25.70 22.42
C ILE A 105 -2.36 25.56 23.57
N TYR A 106 -2.76 25.05 24.73
CA TYR A 106 -1.88 24.95 25.90
C TYR A 106 -0.81 23.85 25.77
N ASP A 107 -1.10 22.72 25.12
CA ASP A 107 -0.12 21.66 24.86
C ASP A 107 0.92 22.07 23.80
N CYS A 108 0.55 22.90 22.82
CA CYS A 108 1.51 23.42 21.83
C CYS A 108 2.47 24.47 22.43
N PHE A 109 2.09 25.17 23.49
CA PHE A 109 3.00 26.08 24.21
C PHE A 109 4.09 25.35 25.01
N THR A 110 3.81 24.14 25.47
CA THR A 110 4.73 23.36 26.31
C THR A 110 5.68 22.47 25.52
N LYS A 111 5.38 22.23 24.23
CA LYS A 111 6.17 21.38 23.33
C LYS A 111 6.92 22.23 22.30
N LYS A 112 8.24 22.40 22.48
CA LYS A 112 9.17 22.95 21.48
C LYS A 112 9.32 21.97 20.30
N ASN A 113 8.26 21.76 19.54
CA ASN A 113 8.31 20.90 18.36
C ASN A 113 8.55 21.81 17.15
N GLY A 114 9.66 21.61 16.44
CA GLY A 114 10.19 22.46 15.36
C GLY A 114 9.31 22.63 14.12
N PHE A 115 8.02 22.26 14.17
CA PHE A 115 7.03 22.44 13.11
C PHE A 115 6.23 23.76 13.20
N GLY A 116 6.64 24.70 14.06
CA GLY A 116 6.26 26.11 13.92
C GLY A 116 6.85 26.79 12.68
N ILE A 117 7.73 26.10 11.94
CA ILE A 117 8.60 26.68 10.91
C ILE A 117 8.56 25.84 9.62
N SER A 118 7.42 25.82 8.93
CA SER A 118 7.43 25.54 7.49
C SER A 118 6.82 26.70 6.70
N GLY A 119 7.36 27.88 6.96
CA GLY A 119 7.61 28.92 5.97
C GLY A 119 9.06 29.35 6.19
N HIS A 120 9.89 29.32 5.14
CA HIS A 120 11.29 29.73 5.21
C HIS A 120 11.45 31.09 5.92
N TYR A 121 12.44 31.16 6.83
CA TYR A 121 13.31 32.29 7.21
C TYR A 121 13.66 32.22 8.71
N SER A 122 14.95 32.41 8.97
CA SER A 122 15.64 32.43 10.25
C SER A 122 15.01 33.40 11.28
N ASN A 123 15.10 33.01 12.56
CA ASN A 123 14.96 33.89 13.74
C ASN A 123 13.66 34.71 13.88
N PHE A 124 12.47 34.11 13.74
CA PHE A 124 11.21 34.80 14.10
C PHE A 124 10.28 33.97 15.00
N CYS A 125 10.33 34.32 16.29
CA CYS A 125 9.29 34.35 17.34
C CYS A 125 8.20 33.24 17.40
N ALA A 126 7.99 32.68 18.60
CA ALA A 126 6.87 31.79 18.99
C ALA A 126 5.46 32.31 18.60
N TYR A 127 5.34 33.60 18.27
CA TYR A 127 4.16 34.25 17.73
C TYR A 127 3.71 33.70 16.35
N SER A 128 4.64 33.22 15.51
CA SER A 128 4.30 32.64 14.19
C SER A 128 3.69 31.24 14.29
N ALA A 129 4.20 30.41 15.22
CA ALA A 129 3.62 29.11 15.54
C ALA A 129 2.22 29.25 16.16
N TYR A 130 2.02 30.27 17.01
CA TYR A 130 0.71 30.65 17.55
C TYR A 130 -0.30 30.97 16.44
N ILE A 131 0.09 31.78 15.44
CA ILE A 131 -0.74 32.13 14.28
C ILE A 131 -1.04 30.88 13.44
N TYR A 132 -0.04 30.08 13.04
CA TYR A 132 -0.29 28.90 12.19
C TYR A 132 -1.13 27.82 12.88
N CYS A 133 -0.97 27.63 14.21
CA CYS A 133 -1.76 26.68 14.99
C CYS A 133 -3.21 27.15 15.15
N LEU A 134 -3.44 28.42 15.48
CA LEU A 134 -4.77 29.01 15.55
C LEU A 134 -5.47 29.01 14.20
N PHE A 135 -4.86 29.55 13.14
CA PHE A 135 -5.54 29.77 11.86
C PHE A 135 -5.90 28.48 11.12
N TYR A 136 -5.02 27.47 11.14
CA TYR A 136 -5.23 26.28 10.30
C TYR A 136 -5.67 25.04 11.07
N ARG A 137 -5.48 24.89 12.39
CA ARG A 137 -5.70 23.59 13.06
C ARG A 137 -7.02 23.46 13.83
N CYS A 138 -7.45 24.51 14.53
CA CYS A 138 -8.61 24.45 15.45
C CYS A 138 -9.64 25.56 15.27
N ASN A 139 -9.39 26.57 14.44
CA ASN A 139 -10.35 27.67 14.23
C ASN A 139 -11.67 27.16 13.64
N LYS A 140 -12.80 27.54 14.27
CA LYS A 140 -14.14 27.14 13.85
C LYS A 140 -14.43 27.43 12.37
N ALA A 141 -13.92 28.52 11.80
CA ALA A 141 -14.09 28.83 10.38
C ALA A 141 -13.54 27.73 9.45
N MET A 142 -12.57 26.95 9.92
CA MET A 142 -12.01 25.83 9.16
C MET A 142 -12.99 24.66 9.01
N TYR A 143 -14.04 24.59 9.83
CA TYR A 143 -15.08 23.55 9.70
C TYR A 143 -15.77 23.63 8.33
N ALA A 144 -16.16 24.83 7.90
CA ALA A 144 -16.70 25.06 6.56
C ALA A 144 -15.59 25.16 5.51
N ASN A 145 -14.53 25.95 5.77
CA ASN A 145 -13.54 26.27 4.75
C ASN A 145 -12.73 25.06 4.27
N ARG A 146 -12.53 24.04 5.11
CA ARG A 146 -11.84 22.80 4.70
C ARG A 146 -12.67 21.96 3.75
N ILE A 147 -13.99 21.88 3.96
CA ILE A 147 -14.91 21.23 3.03
C ILE A 147 -14.88 21.96 1.69
N SER A 148 -15.00 23.30 1.72
CA SER A 148 -14.94 24.13 0.52
C SER A 148 -13.62 23.98 -0.23
N TYR A 149 -12.49 23.94 0.48
CA TYR A 149 -11.17 23.72 -0.09
C TYR A 149 -11.03 22.34 -0.73
N TRP A 150 -11.46 21.28 -0.05
CA TRP A 150 -11.38 19.91 -0.55
C TRP A 150 -12.27 19.71 -1.79
N LEU A 151 -13.51 20.23 -1.75
CA LEU A 151 -14.47 20.13 -2.85
C LEU A 151 -14.19 21.10 -4.00
N ASP A 152 -13.33 22.10 -3.80
CA ASP A 152 -13.13 23.22 -4.72
C ASP A 152 -14.42 24.04 -4.95
N ALA A 153 -15.20 24.20 -3.88
CA ALA A 153 -16.48 24.91 -3.88
C ALA A 153 -16.29 26.43 -3.93
N LYS A 154 -17.14 27.13 -4.69
CA LYS A 154 -17.06 28.59 -4.93
C LYS A 154 -18.20 29.39 -4.29
N GLY A 155 -19.09 28.75 -3.55
CA GLY A 155 -20.16 29.43 -2.81
C GLY A 155 -19.67 30.01 -1.47
N PRO A 156 -20.58 30.64 -0.71
CA PRO A 156 -20.30 31.12 0.64
C PRO A 156 -19.83 29.98 1.55
N SER A 157 -18.84 30.24 2.40
CA SER A 157 -18.24 29.23 3.27
C SER A 157 -17.97 29.83 4.65
N TYR A 158 -18.76 29.46 5.66
CA TYR A 158 -18.59 29.95 7.02
C TYR A 158 -19.27 29.07 8.07
N THR A 159 -18.89 29.31 9.32
CA THR A 159 -19.43 28.62 10.50
C THR A 159 -20.26 29.60 11.31
N LEU A 160 -21.42 29.15 11.78
CA LEU A 160 -22.39 29.95 12.52
C LEU A 160 -22.52 29.43 13.95
N ASP A 161 -22.54 30.36 14.91
CA ASP A 161 -22.76 30.06 16.33
C ASP A 161 -23.99 30.79 16.83
N VAL A 162 -25.07 30.04 17.01
CA VAL A 162 -26.35 30.47 17.58
C VAL A 162 -26.73 29.52 18.71
N ALA A 163 -25.73 28.98 19.42
CA ALA A 163 -25.88 27.88 20.37
C ALA A 163 -26.72 26.72 19.82
N CYS A 164 -27.76 26.26 20.50
CA CYS A 164 -28.53 25.06 20.09
C CYS A 164 -29.26 25.20 18.75
N ALA A 165 -29.46 26.43 18.24
CA ALA A 165 -30.12 26.66 16.95
C ALA A 165 -29.17 26.78 15.76
N SER A 166 -27.86 26.61 15.97
CA SER A 166 -26.83 26.85 14.94
C SER A 166 -27.08 26.10 13.64
N SER A 167 -27.28 24.78 13.68
CA SER A 167 -27.47 23.99 12.45
C SER A 167 -28.74 24.36 11.69
N MET A 168 -29.82 24.77 12.38
CA MET A 168 -31.05 25.19 11.69
C MET A 168 -30.93 26.58 11.09
N ALA A 169 -30.24 27.50 11.77
CA ALA A 169 -29.94 28.80 11.17
C ALA A 169 -29.03 28.63 9.93
N CYS A 170 -28.14 27.63 9.89
CA CYS A 170 -27.42 27.28 8.67
C CYS A 170 -28.34 26.77 7.55
N ILE A 171 -29.42 26.04 7.86
CA ILE A 171 -30.43 25.64 6.87
C ILE A 171 -31.16 26.87 6.30
N ASP A 172 -31.55 27.82 7.15
CA ASP A 172 -32.16 29.09 6.73
C ASP A 172 -31.26 29.87 5.76
N HIS A 173 -29.99 30.03 6.11
CA HIS A 173 -29.00 30.69 5.28
C HIS A 173 -28.77 29.97 3.94
N ALA A 174 -28.71 28.64 3.95
CA ALA A 174 -28.55 27.84 2.75
C ALA A 174 -29.77 27.92 1.83
N TYR A 175 -30.98 27.81 2.39
CA TYR A 175 -32.25 27.93 1.67
C TYR A 175 -32.32 29.28 0.94
N ARG A 176 -32.10 30.39 1.66
CA ARG A 176 -32.09 31.74 1.09
C ARG A 176 -30.99 31.92 0.04
N SER A 177 -29.81 31.33 0.25
CA SER A 177 -28.70 31.39 -0.71
C SER A 177 -28.99 30.64 -2.01
N ILE A 178 -29.70 29.50 -1.94
CA ILE A 178 -30.13 28.75 -3.13
C ILE A 178 -31.27 29.49 -3.85
N GLN A 179 -32.24 30.02 -3.09
CA GLN A 179 -33.39 30.75 -3.62
C GLN A 179 -32.99 32.03 -4.34
N SER A 180 -32.03 32.78 -3.78
CA SER A 180 -31.46 34.00 -4.41
C SER A 180 -30.52 33.71 -5.58
N GLY A 181 -30.14 32.45 -5.82
CA GLY A 181 -29.20 32.06 -6.87
C GLY A 181 -27.72 32.29 -6.54
N LEU A 182 -27.40 32.68 -5.29
CA LEU A 182 -26.03 32.77 -4.79
C LEU A 182 -25.36 31.39 -4.75
N CYS A 183 -26.14 30.35 -4.45
CA CYS A 183 -25.74 28.95 -4.46
C CYS A 183 -26.51 28.11 -5.50
N GLU A 184 -25.83 27.12 -6.08
CA GLU A 184 -26.45 26.06 -6.87
C GLU A 184 -26.88 24.87 -6.00
N ALA A 185 -26.07 24.58 -4.99
CA ALA A 185 -26.30 23.57 -3.96
C ALA A 185 -25.61 24.04 -2.66
N ALA A 186 -25.89 23.38 -1.53
CA ALA A 186 -25.25 23.71 -0.27
C ALA A 186 -24.99 22.46 0.59
N ILE A 187 -23.84 22.45 1.25
CA ILE A 187 -23.54 21.54 2.36
C ILE A 187 -23.93 22.26 3.63
N VAL A 188 -24.82 21.65 4.41
CA VAL A 188 -25.31 22.22 5.66
C VAL A 188 -25.14 21.20 6.76
N GLY A 189 -24.66 21.61 7.93
CA GLY A 189 -24.50 20.66 9.02
C GLY A 189 -24.35 21.30 10.37
N GLY A 190 -24.25 20.46 11.39
CA GLY A 190 -23.91 20.85 12.75
C GLY A 190 -22.97 19.86 13.40
N CYS A 191 -22.07 20.35 14.26
CA CYS A 191 -21.11 19.51 14.97
C CYS A 191 -21.02 19.86 16.47
N ASN A 192 -20.97 18.83 17.29
CA ASN A 192 -20.69 18.92 18.72
C ASN A 192 -19.96 17.66 19.21
N LEU A 193 -18.90 17.84 20.00
CA LEU A 193 -18.22 16.75 20.70
C LEU A 193 -17.93 17.16 22.15
N CYS A 194 -18.34 16.32 23.09
CA CYS A 194 -18.12 16.46 24.52
C CYS A 194 -16.75 15.88 24.87
N MET A 195 -15.73 16.73 24.94
CA MET A 195 -14.32 16.34 25.13
C MET A 195 -13.76 16.74 26.49
N HIS A 196 -14.39 17.67 27.22
CA HIS A 196 -13.87 18.25 28.45
C HIS A 196 -14.93 18.27 29.58
N PRO A 197 -14.65 17.67 30.76
CA PRO A 197 -15.63 17.55 31.87
C PRO A 197 -16.09 18.88 32.46
N TYR A 198 -15.24 19.91 32.51
CA TYR A 198 -15.63 21.24 33.03
C TYR A 198 -16.79 21.89 32.27
N VAL A 199 -16.98 21.58 30.98
CA VAL A 199 -18.15 22.11 30.25
C VAL A 199 -19.41 21.48 30.83
N SER A 200 -19.44 20.15 30.98
CA SER A 200 -20.55 19.44 31.63
C SER A 200 -20.78 19.91 33.07
N LEU A 201 -19.73 20.20 33.83
CA LEU A 201 -19.86 20.77 35.18
C LEU A 201 -20.56 22.14 35.17
N ASN A 202 -20.18 23.03 34.25
CA ASN A 202 -20.80 24.35 34.13
C ASN A 202 -22.26 24.24 33.67
N PHE A 203 -22.56 23.38 32.70
CA PHE A 203 -23.94 23.10 32.30
C PHE A 203 -24.78 22.53 33.45
N LYS A 204 -24.19 21.67 34.30
CA LYS A 204 -24.89 21.17 35.50
C LYS A 204 -25.19 22.30 36.48
N ARG A 205 -24.21 23.15 36.78
CA ARG A 205 -24.35 24.27 37.71
C ARG A 205 -25.30 25.35 37.21
N ALA A 206 -25.42 25.50 35.90
CA ALA A 206 -26.42 26.36 35.26
C ALA A 206 -27.83 25.74 35.22
N GLY A 207 -28.01 24.51 35.72
CA GLY A 207 -29.32 23.85 35.82
C GLY A 207 -29.79 23.16 34.53
N PHE A 208 -28.93 22.99 33.53
CA PHE A 208 -29.33 22.40 32.24
C PHE A 208 -29.32 20.87 32.22
N LEU A 209 -28.53 20.23 33.09
CA LEU A 209 -28.30 18.78 33.04
C LEU A 209 -29.10 18.01 34.10
N CYS A 210 -29.75 16.93 33.69
CA CYS A 210 -30.34 15.95 34.60
C CYS A 210 -29.26 15.11 35.29
N THR A 211 -29.61 14.45 36.41
CA THR A 211 -28.65 13.59 37.17
C THR A 211 -28.75 12.10 36.88
N ASP A 212 -29.90 11.65 36.37
CA ASP A 212 -30.17 10.24 36.11
C ASP A 212 -29.84 9.82 34.67
N GLY A 213 -29.25 10.73 33.89
CA GLY A 213 -28.80 10.46 32.55
C GLY A 213 -29.93 10.23 31.54
N LYS A 214 -31.12 10.78 31.77
CA LYS A 214 -32.27 10.61 30.87
C LYS A 214 -32.87 11.95 30.46
N THR A 215 -33.03 12.17 29.15
CA THR A 215 -33.70 13.38 28.63
C THR A 215 -35.20 13.12 28.51
N LYS A 216 -35.97 13.49 29.54
CA LYS A 216 -37.40 13.14 29.66
C LYS A 216 -38.31 14.19 29.02
N CYS A 217 -38.37 14.23 27.68
CA CYS A 217 -39.21 15.22 26.98
C CYS A 217 -40.71 15.03 27.34
N PHE A 218 -41.40 16.09 27.77
CA PHE A 218 -42.83 16.12 28.19
C PHE A 218 -43.21 15.32 29.43
N ASP A 219 -42.25 14.70 30.11
CA ASP A 219 -42.52 14.00 31.35
C ASP A 219 -42.57 14.98 32.53
N LYS A 220 -43.46 14.73 33.48
CA LYS A 220 -43.60 15.48 34.72
C LYS A 220 -42.31 15.53 35.54
N LYS A 221 -41.44 14.52 35.41
CA LYS A 221 -40.14 14.40 36.09
C LYS A 221 -38.97 14.96 35.27
N GLY A 222 -39.23 15.75 34.23
CA GLY A 222 -38.20 16.42 33.44
C GLY A 222 -37.38 17.43 34.27
N ASP A 223 -36.09 17.18 34.42
CA ASP A 223 -35.16 17.94 35.27
C ASP A 223 -33.91 18.46 34.54
N GLY A 224 -33.90 18.38 33.20
CA GLY A 224 -32.78 18.77 32.34
C GLY A 224 -32.56 17.81 31.18
N HIS A 225 -31.43 17.94 30.49
CA HIS A 225 -31.04 17.06 29.39
C HIS A 225 -29.67 16.42 29.61
N VAL A 226 -29.39 15.36 28.86
CA VAL A 226 -28.05 14.76 28.79
C VAL A 226 -27.29 15.37 27.63
N ARG A 227 -25.99 15.65 27.77
CA ARG A 227 -25.17 16.10 26.64
C ARG A 227 -24.89 14.94 25.67
N SER A 228 -24.74 15.25 24.39
CA SER A 228 -24.39 14.26 23.36
C SER A 228 -23.39 14.81 22.36
N ASP A 229 -22.57 13.90 21.86
CA ASP A 229 -21.83 14.04 20.62
C ASP A 229 -22.79 13.95 19.43
N ALA A 230 -22.58 14.75 18.39
CA ALA A 230 -23.16 14.52 17.07
C ALA A 230 -22.41 15.28 15.98
N ILE A 231 -22.28 14.65 14.81
CA ILE A 231 -21.88 15.28 13.55
C ILE A 231 -22.94 14.93 12.51
N SER A 232 -23.76 15.89 12.10
CA SER A 232 -24.78 15.69 11.07
C SER A 232 -24.56 16.67 9.93
N VAL A 233 -24.52 16.15 8.71
CA VAL A 233 -24.30 16.92 7.48
C VAL A 233 -25.32 16.48 6.43
N LEU A 234 -25.90 17.46 5.76
CA LEU A 234 -26.98 17.37 4.79
C LEU A 234 -26.51 18.04 3.50
N PHE A 235 -26.98 17.53 2.36
CA PHE A 235 -26.71 18.12 1.06
C PHE A 235 -28.01 18.66 0.47
N LEU A 236 -28.11 19.99 0.37
CA LEU A 236 -29.27 20.70 -0.16
C LEU A 236 -29.05 21.03 -1.64
N GLN A 237 -30.07 20.78 -2.45
CA GLN A 237 -30.05 21.02 -3.89
C GLN A 237 -31.37 21.63 -4.35
N LYS A 238 -31.37 22.27 -5.52
CA LYS A 238 -32.61 22.57 -6.23
C LYS A 238 -33.26 21.24 -6.65
N ALA A 239 -34.56 21.08 -6.42
CA ALA A 239 -35.27 19.82 -6.70
C ALA A 239 -35.07 19.32 -8.14
N LYS A 240 -35.03 20.24 -9.13
CA LYS A 240 -34.80 19.93 -10.55
C LYS A 240 -33.43 19.28 -10.85
N ASP A 241 -32.44 19.51 -9.99
CA ASP A 241 -31.05 19.05 -10.17
C ASP A 241 -30.74 17.84 -9.26
N ALA A 242 -31.63 17.51 -8.33
CA ALA A 242 -31.44 16.46 -7.34
C ALA A 242 -31.69 15.06 -7.94
N LYS A 243 -30.78 14.12 -7.64
CA LYS A 243 -30.96 12.70 -7.98
C LYS A 243 -31.73 11.95 -6.90
N ARG A 244 -31.64 12.38 -5.65
CA ARG A 244 -32.39 11.86 -4.51
C ARG A 244 -32.98 13.04 -3.73
N ILE A 245 -34.20 12.89 -3.23
CA ILE A 245 -34.85 13.85 -2.34
C ILE A 245 -35.48 13.08 -1.18
N TYR A 246 -35.01 13.29 0.05
CA TYR A 246 -35.68 12.77 1.25
C TYR A 246 -36.89 13.62 1.63
N SER A 247 -36.75 14.93 1.52
CA SER A 247 -37.80 15.91 1.80
C SER A 247 -37.45 17.22 1.11
N GLU A 248 -38.48 17.97 0.75
CA GLU A 248 -38.33 19.36 0.30
C GLU A 248 -38.39 20.30 1.51
N VAL A 249 -37.44 21.22 1.62
CA VAL A 249 -37.53 22.34 2.56
C VAL A 249 -38.52 23.35 1.98
N TYR A 250 -39.74 23.37 2.50
CA TYR A 250 -40.84 24.19 1.99
C TYR A 250 -40.66 25.66 2.36
N HIS A 251 -40.35 25.92 3.63
CA HIS A 251 -40.08 27.26 4.14
C HIS A 251 -39.25 27.22 5.43
N THR A 252 -38.56 28.32 5.72
CA THR A 252 -37.74 28.49 6.91
C THR A 252 -37.73 29.95 7.35
N LYS A 253 -37.76 30.18 8.67
CA LYS A 253 -37.64 31.50 9.27
C LYS A 253 -36.85 31.44 10.56
N ALA A 254 -36.06 32.47 10.79
CA ALA A 254 -35.33 32.70 12.02
C ALA A 254 -35.65 34.08 12.59
N SER A 255 -35.83 34.18 13.90
CA SER A 255 -36.05 35.43 14.64
C SER A 255 -35.32 35.41 15.98
N TYR A 256 -35.09 36.58 16.58
CA TYR A 256 -34.53 36.73 17.92
C TYR A 256 -35.59 37.35 18.83
N SER A 257 -35.76 36.78 20.03
CA SER A 257 -36.53 37.36 21.12
C SER A 257 -35.64 37.72 22.31
N SER A 258 -35.97 38.82 23.00
CA SER A 258 -35.23 39.30 24.17
C SER A 258 -36.03 39.10 25.45
N SER A 259 -35.40 38.62 26.51
CA SER A 259 -36.00 38.55 27.85
C SER A 259 -35.46 39.66 28.76
N PRO A 260 -36.28 40.29 29.62
CA PRO A 260 -35.87 41.38 30.50
C PRO A 260 -35.16 40.97 31.81
N GLU A 261 -35.04 39.68 32.17
CA GLU A 261 -34.38 39.19 33.41
C GLU A 261 -32.91 38.74 33.22
N PRO A 262 -32.04 38.74 34.27
CA PRO A 262 -30.61 38.50 34.09
C PRO A 262 -30.20 37.01 34.08
N LEU A 263 -29.21 36.73 33.22
CA LEU A 263 -28.39 35.52 32.99
C LEU A 263 -28.88 34.47 31.96
N LEU A 264 -30.18 34.13 31.88
CA LEU A 264 -30.70 33.21 30.86
C LEU A 264 -32.07 33.71 30.36
N PRO A 265 -32.29 33.92 29.05
CA PRO A 265 -33.54 34.46 28.56
C PRO A 265 -34.68 33.46 28.75
N VAL A 266 -35.65 33.81 29.60
CA VAL A 266 -36.96 33.16 29.65
C VAL A 266 -37.77 33.72 28.48
N ARG A 267 -38.23 32.83 27.59
CA ARG A 267 -38.98 33.22 26.40
C ARG A 267 -40.42 33.53 26.76
N ASP A 268 -40.93 34.65 26.26
CA ASP A 268 -42.34 34.96 26.33
C ASP A 268 -43.13 34.03 25.38
N PRO A 269 -44.11 33.25 25.88
CA PRO A 269 -44.99 32.45 25.04
C PRO A 269 -45.72 33.28 23.96
N GLN A 270 -46.03 34.55 24.24
CA GLN A 270 -46.71 35.42 23.30
C GLN A 270 -45.82 35.75 22.09
N GLU A 271 -44.55 36.12 22.32
CA GLU A 271 -43.60 36.38 21.23
C GLU A 271 -43.35 35.14 20.36
N LEU A 272 -43.36 33.94 20.96
CA LEU A 272 -43.26 32.69 20.20
C LEU A 272 -44.50 32.41 19.36
N GLN A 273 -45.70 32.72 19.88
CA GLN A 273 -46.94 32.60 19.12
C GLN A 273 -46.94 33.55 17.93
N GLU A 274 -46.60 34.83 18.13
CA GLU A 274 -46.49 35.84 17.07
C GLU A 274 -45.48 35.39 16.00
N PHE A 275 -44.35 34.82 16.39
CA PHE A 275 -43.37 34.26 15.46
C PHE A 275 -43.94 33.14 14.58
N PHE A 276 -44.75 32.23 15.11
CA PHE A 276 -45.38 31.17 14.32
C PHE A 276 -46.48 31.72 13.41
N GLU A 277 -47.32 32.64 13.90
CA GLU A 277 -48.33 33.31 13.08
C GLU A 277 -47.69 34.06 11.89
N ASP A 278 -46.59 34.76 12.16
CA ASP A 278 -45.75 35.41 11.17
C ASP A 278 -45.04 34.44 10.21
N PHE A 279 -44.77 33.20 10.61
CA PHE A 279 -44.20 32.18 9.72
C PHE A 279 -45.24 31.67 8.74
N TYR A 280 -46.41 31.25 9.26
CA TYR A 280 -47.45 30.65 8.43
C TYR A 280 -48.19 31.67 7.57
N SER A 281 -48.15 32.97 7.90
CA SER A 281 -48.69 34.03 7.04
C SER A 281 -47.86 34.30 5.77
N GLU A 282 -46.59 33.88 5.74
CA GLU A 282 -45.71 34.02 4.56
C GLU A 282 -45.91 32.91 3.50
N ILE A 283 -46.68 31.87 3.83
CA ILE A 283 -46.86 30.68 3.01
C ILE A 283 -48.33 30.29 2.88
N ASP A 284 -48.63 29.44 1.90
CA ASP A 284 -49.98 28.94 1.58
C ASP A 284 -50.34 27.62 2.31
N VAL A 285 -49.73 27.38 3.48
CA VAL A 285 -49.95 26.17 4.28
C VAL A 285 -50.59 26.53 5.61
N SER A 286 -51.71 25.90 5.95
CA SER A 286 -52.34 26.10 7.25
C SER A 286 -51.56 25.34 8.33
N PRO A 287 -51.44 25.87 9.57
CA PRO A 287 -50.89 25.12 10.70
C PRO A 287 -51.60 23.77 10.94
N LYS A 288 -52.85 23.62 10.48
CA LYS A 288 -53.64 22.38 10.58
C LYS A 288 -53.18 21.29 9.60
N ASP A 289 -52.45 21.65 8.55
CA ASP A 289 -51.93 20.71 7.55
C ASP A 289 -50.60 20.08 7.98
N VAL A 290 -50.07 20.49 9.14
CA VAL A 290 -48.84 19.96 9.74
C VAL A 290 -49.18 18.71 10.54
N GLU A 291 -48.75 17.57 10.03
CA GLU A 291 -49.00 16.24 10.61
C GLU A 291 -48.06 15.93 11.78
N TYR A 292 -46.82 16.46 11.74
CA TYR A 292 -45.81 16.18 12.75
C TYR A 292 -44.96 17.40 13.08
N VAL A 293 -44.62 17.56 14.36
CA VAL A 293 -43.69 18.60 14.83
C VAL A 293 -42.53 17.96 15.60
N GLU A 294 -41.36 17.92 14.99
CA GLU A 294 -40.10 17.62 15.69
C GLU A 294 -39.74 18.85 16.51
N ALA A 295 -39.93 18.75 17.80
CA ALA A 295 -39.87 19.91 18.65
C ALA A 295 -38.54 19.98 19.42
N ASN A 296 -38.24 21.14 19.98
CA ASN A 296 -37.45 21.20 21.22
C ASN A 296 -38.30 20.79 22.44
N GLY A 297 -39.56 20.38 22.18
CA GLY A 297 -40.63 20.36 23.16
C GLY A 297 -42.12 20.41 22.66
N ALA A 298 -42.71 19.46 21.87
CA ALA A 298 -44.17 19.19 21.83
C ALA A 298 -44.72 17.83 21.28
N VAL A 299 -44.15 17.08 20.31
CA VAL A 299 -44.83 15.87 19.73
C VAL A 299 -43.86 14.68 19.55
N GLY A 300 -42.69 14.93 18.96
CA GLY A 300 -41.54 14.02 19.01
C GLY A 300 -40.22 14.77 19.23
N CYS A 301 -39.26 14.08 19.85
CA CYS A 301 -38.04 14.67 20.43
C CYS A 301 -36.85 13.71 20.31
N VAL A 302 -36.02 13.83 19.27
CA VAL A 302 -34.82 12.98 19.08
C VAL A 302 -33.87 13.04 20.28
N LYS A 303 -33.90 14.14 21.05
CA LYS A 303 -33.11 14.30 22.27
C LYS A 303 -33.44 13.27 23.35
N SER A 304 -34.66 12.72 23.35
CA SER A 304 -35.02 11.62 24.25
C SER A 304 -34.28 10.33 23.91
N ASN A 305 -33.93 10.11 22.64
CA ASN A 305 -33.26 8.90 22.17
C ASN A 305 -31.73 8.97 22.28
N MET A 306 -31.14 10.16 22.08
CA MET A 306 -29.68 10.32 21.99
C MET A 306 -29.05 11.37 22.91
N GLY A 307 -29.86 12.16 23.63
CA GLY A 307 -29.40 13.35 24.34
C GLY A 307 -29.33 14.61 23.46
N SER A 308 -28.91 15.71 24.04
CA SER A 308 -28.81 17.02 23.39
C SER A 308 -27.42 17.21 22.77
N SER A 309 -27.37 17.26 21.45
CA SER A 309 -26.14 17.54 20.70
C SER A 309 -25.91 19.03 20.44
N GLU A 310 -26.48 19.90 21.29
CA GLU A 310 -26.26 21.34 21.32
C GLU A 310 -26.37 21.97 19.90
N PRO A 311 -25.34 22.56 19.24
CA PRO A 311 -25.48 23.21 17.94
C PRO A 311 -25.85 22.26 16.79
N ALA A 312 -25.69 20.95 16.97
CA ALA A 312 -26.05 19.93 15.98
C ALA A 312 -27.48 19.39 16.14
N SER A 313 -28.20 19.79 17.19
CA SER A 313 -29.51 19.23 17.55
C SER A 313 -30.54 19.33 16.43
N GLY A 314 -30.58 20.47 15.74
CA GLY A 314 -31.53 20.69 14.65
C GLY A 314 -31.29 19.77 13.46
N ALA A 315 -30.01 19.62 13.05
CA ALA A 315 -29.65 18.72 11.97
C ALA A 315 -29.96 17.26 12.32
N CYS A 316 -29.79 16.83 13.57
CA CYS A 316 -30.16 15.48 14.02
C CYS A 316 -31.69 15.26 13.98
N GLY A 317 -32.48 16.26 14.40
CA GLY A 317 -33.94 16.22 14.27
C GLY A 317 -34.39 16.14 12.81
N LEU A 318 -33.73 16.91 11.92
CA LEU A 318 -34.00 16.85 10.49
C LEU A 318 -33.65 15.48 9.91
N THR A 319 -32.52 14.89 10.28
CA THR A 319 -32.16 13.51 9.91
C THR A 319 -33.24 12.53 10.35
N LYS A 320 -33.74 12.60 11.60
CA LYS A 320 -34.86 11.77 12.07
C LYS A 320 -36.11 11.91 11.19
N VAL A 321 -36.50 13.14 10.84
CA VAL A 321 -37.69 13.39 9.99
C VAL A 321 -37.47 12.89 8.55
N CYS A 322 -36.27 13.04 7.98
CA CYS A 322 -35.94 12.44 6.68
C CYS A 322 -36.02 10.92 6.72
N LEU A 323 -35.53 10.28 7.79
CA LEU A 323 -35.67 8.84 7.99
C LEU A 323 -37.14 8.42 8.19
N ALA A 324 -37.98 9.29 8.75
CA ALA A 324 -39.40 9.03 8.91
C ALA A 324 -40.16 9.09 7.57
N TYR A 325 -39.89 10.10 6.74
CA TYR A 325 -40.40 10.15 5.37
C TYR A 325 -39.95 8.94 4.55
N HIS A 326 -38.70 8.51 4.76
CA HIS A 326 -38.14 7.36 4.08
C HIS A 326 -38.83 6.04 4.47
N ASN A 327 -39.03 5.81 5.78
CA ASN A 327 -39.60 4.55 6.27
C ASN A 327 -41.15 4.54 6.34
N GLY A 328 -41.80 5.67 6.04
CA GLY A 328 -43.25 5.84 6.19
C GLY A 328 -43.74 5.73 7.63
N LYS A 329 -42.84 5.91 8.61
CA LYS A 329 -43.10 5.74 10.04
C LYS A 329 -42.31 6.76 10.87
N LEU A 330 -42.93 7.33 11.89
CA LEU A 330 -42.27 8.16 12.90
C LEU A 330 -41.76 7.28 14.05
N PRO A 331 -40.51 7.43 14.49
CA PRO A 331 -40.01 6.69 15.65
C PRO A 331 -40.48 7.27 16.98
N GLY A 332 -40.75 6.40 17.95
CA GLY A 332 -41.22 6.77 19.29
C GLY A 332 -40.18 7.49 20.16
N ASN A 333 -40.64 8.38 21.04
CA ASN A 333 -39.83 9.00 22.09
C ASN A 333 -39.56 8.02 23.23
N LEU A 334 -38.42 8.17 23.88
CA LEU A 334 -38.08 7.46 25.12
C LEU A 334 -38.42 8.28 26.37
N HIS A 335 -38.47 7.59 27.50
CA HIS A 335 -38.56 8.18 28.86
C HIS A 335 -39.80 9.03 29.16
N TYR A 336 -40.92 8.80 28.45
CA TYR A 336 -42.21 9.41 28.74
C TYR A 336 -43.10 8.44 29.53
N ASN A 337 -43.26 8.68 30.83
CA ASN A 337 -44.01 7.82 31.75
C ASN A 337 -45.20 8.56 32.38
N GLU A 338 -44.96 9.76 32.94
CA GLU A 338 -45.99 10.60 33.55
C GLU A 338 -46.12 11.90 32.75
N PRO A 339 -47.26 12.20 32.11
CA PRO A 339 -47.41 13.39 31.29
C PRO A 339 -47.28 14.67 32.14
N LEU A 340 -46.51 15.64 31.65
CA LEU A 340 -46.52 17.00 32.17
C LEU A 340 -47.92 17.61 31.99
N ASP A 341 -48.34 18.47 32.92
CA ASP A 341 -49.67 19.10 32.89
C ASP A 341 -49.77 20.18 31.81
N ILE A 342 -49.88 19.75 30.55
CA ILE A 342 -50.05 20.60 29.38
C ILE A 342 -51.50 20.45 28.87
N PRO A 343 -52.31 21.52 28.86
CA PRO A 343 -53.71 21.45 28.42
C PRO A 343 -53.88 20.82 27.03
N ALA A 344 -53.02 21.15 26.07
CA ALA A 344 -53.08 20.59 24.72
C ALA A 344 -52.82 19.07 24.66
N VAL A 345 -52.05 18.51 25.60
CA VAL A 345 -51.81 17.06 25.71
C VAL A 345 -52.97 16.38 26.42
N LYS A 346 -53.55 17.02 27.45
CA LYS A 346 -54.74 16.49 28.17
C LYS A 346 -56.01 16.49 27.33
N GLU A 347 -56.15 17.47 26.44
CA GLU A 347 -57.30 17.63 25.54
C GLU A 347 -57.13 16.87 24.21
N ASP A 348 -56.12 16.00 24.08
CA ASP A 348 -55.78 15.24 22.87
C ASP A 348 -55.62 16.10 21.60
N LYS A 349 -55.30 17.40 21.76
CA LYS A 349 -54.95 18.31 20.66
C LYS A 349 -53.54 18.05 20.14
N ILE A 350 -52.68 17.51 21.01
CA ILE A 350 -51.30 17.12 20.72
C ILE A 350 -51.06 15.74 21.34
N GLN A 351 -50.49 14.82 20.56
CA GLN A 351 -50.13 13.48 21.02
C GLN A 351 -48.61 13.32 21.08
N VAL A 352 -48.06 12.95 22.24
CA VAL A 352 -46.65 12.57 22.35
C VAL A 352 -46.47 11.14 21.82
N LEU A 353 -45.57 10.96 20.85
CA LEU A 353 -45.34 9.63 20.25
C LEU A 353 -44.46 8.78 21.18
N THR A 354 -44.97 7.67 21.70
CA THR A 354 -44.21 6.67 22.48
C THR A 354 -43.84 5.44 21.64
N ASP A 355 -44.64 5.13 20.62
CA ASP A 355 -44.50 3.98 19.75
C ASP A 355 -44.23 4.40 18.30
N ASN A 356 -43.61 3.51 17.53
CA ASN A 356 -43.41 3.73 16.10
C ASN A 356 -44.75 3.84 15.38
N THR A 357 -45.05 5.02 14.84
CA THR A 357 -46.38 5.37 14.31
C THR A 357 -46.30 5.56 12.80
N ASN A 358 -47.31 5.14 12.04
CA ASN A 358 -47.33 5.40 10.59
C ASN A 358 -47.33 6.91 10.32
N PHE A 359 -46.60 7.32 9.29
CA PHE A 359 -46.46 8.72 8.92
C PHE A 359 -46.90 8.88 7.47
N ASN A 360 -47.96 9.66 7.26
CA ASN A 360 -48.38 9.98 5.90
C ASN A 360 -47.42 11.03 5.35
N SER A 361 -47.38 11.19 4.02
CA SER A 361 -46.49 12.16 3.37
C SER A 361 -46.92 13.62 3.57
N GLY A 362 -47.53 13.95 4.71
CA GLY A 362 -47.96 15.30 5.09
C GLY A 362 -46.78 16.21 5.47
N PHE A 363 -47.10 17.45 5.86
CA PHE A 363 -46.07 18.41 6.27
C PHE A 363 -45.53 18.07 7.66
N ALA A 364 -44.20 18.11 7.80
CA ALA A 364 -43.52 18.02 9.09
C ALA A 364 -42.81 19.34 9.39
N ALA A 365 -42.89 19.80 10.62
CA ALA A 365 -42.22 21.02 11.07
C ALA A 365 -41.13 20.71 12.10
N LEU A 366 -40.07 21.52 12.11
CA LEU A 366 -38.96 21.41 13.05
C LEU A 366 -38.76 22.70 13.83
N ASN A 367 -38.70 22.59 15.16
CA ASN A 367 -38.43 23.72 16.06
C ASN A 367 -37.02 23.62 16.65
N SER A 368 -36.22 24.66 16.46
CA SER A 368 -34.91 24.78 17.11
C SER A 368 -34.82 26.08 17.89
N LEU A 369 -34.82 25.93 19.22
CA LEU A 369 -34.96 27.03 20.17
C LEU A 369 -33.65 27.15 20.97
N SER A 370 -32.89 28.21 20.73
CA SER A 370 -31.63 28.51 21.42
C SER A 370 -31.84 29.17 22.79
N TYR A 371 -31.04 28.80 23.78
CA TYR A 371 -30.97 29.56 25.04
C TYR A 371 -30.39 30.98 24.84
N GLY A 372 -29.83 31.30 23.67
CA GLY A 372 -29.39 32.64 23.31
C GLY A 372 -30.49 33.52 22.70
N GLY A 373 -31.77 33.16 22.81
CA GLY A 373 -32.92 33.97 22.34
C GLY A 373 -33.31 33.77 20.88
N VAL A 374 -32.50 33.11 20.05
CA VAL A 374 -32.85 32.85 18.64
C VAL A 374 -33.79 31.64 18.49
N SER A 375 -34.83 31.81 17.69
CA SER A 375 -35.81 30.78 17.31
C SER A 375 -35.73 30.53 15.81
N VAL A 376 -35.68 29.25 15.42
CA VAL A 376 -35.72 28.84 14.01
C VAL A 376 -36.81 27.79 13.83
N HIS A 377 -37.62 28.00 12.79
CA HIS A 377 -38.70 27.08 12.39
C HIS A 377 -38.54 26.70 10.92
N VAL A 378 -38.65 25.41 10.62
CA VAL A 378 -38.50 24.86 9.28
C VAL A 378 -39.65 23.91 8.96
N LEU A 379 -40.29 24.09 7.81
CA LEU A 379 -41.36 23.26 7.30
C LEU A 379 -40.86 22.36 6.16
N LEU A 380 -41.16 21.08 6.22
CA LEU A 380 -40.75 20.04 5.27
C LEU A 380 -41.96 19.39 4.59
N LYS A 381 -41.76 18.91 3.37
CA LYS A 381 -42.74 18.14 2.60
C LYS A 381 -42.12 16.86 2.02
N GLY A 382 -42.79 15.72 2.20
CA GLY A 382 -42.37 14.42 1.66
C GLY A 382 -43.03 14.06 0.32
N SER A 383 -42.46 13.11 -0.42
CA SER A 383 -43.06 12.53 -1.64
C SER A 383 -42.70 11.05 -1.79
N TYR A 384 -43.59 10.25 -2.40
CA TYR A 384 -43.41 8.80 -2.61
C TYR A 384 -43.65 8.41 -4.07
N LYS A 385 -42.94 7.39 -4.57
CA LYS A 385 -43.10 6.84 -5.92
C LYS A 385 -42.73 5.34 -5.95
N GLU A 386 -43.45 4.56 -6.76
CA GLU A 386 -43.25 3.10 -6.90
C GLU A 386 -42.07 2.71 -7.81
N LYS A 387 -41.45 1.55 -7.52
CA LYS A 387 -40.20 1.04 -8.13
C LYS A 387 -40.44 -0.01 -9.24
N SER A 388 -39.42 -0.25 -10.07
CA SER A 388 -39.41 -1.27 -11.15
C SER A 388 -38.30 -2.31 -10.95
N SER A 389 -38.32 -3.47 -11.65
CA SER A 389 -37.38 -4.59 -11.43
C SER A 389 -36.77 -5.17 -12.73
N ILE A 390 -35.44 -5.15 -12.84
CA ILE A 390 -34.62 -5.93 -13.81
C ILE A 390 -33.29 -6.31 -13.09
N PRO A 391 -32.57 -7.40 -13.46
CA PRO A 391 -31.18 -7.65 -13.06
C PRO A 391 -30.19 -6.54 -13.49
N HIS A 392 -29.17 -6.25 -12.67
CA HIS A 392 -28.23 -5.13 -12.86
C HIS A 392 -26.76 -5.47 -12.59
N LEU A 393 -25.88 -5.00 -13.48
CA LEU A 393 -24.43 -4.87 -13.25
C LEU A 393 -24.17 -3.65 -12.36
N VAL A 394 -23.60 -3.88 -11.19
CA VAL A 394 -23.16 -2.85 -10.25
C VAL A 394 -21.66 -2.63 -10.42
N LEU A 395 -21.24 -1.39 -10.67
CA LEU A 395 -19.84 -0.98 -10.72
C LEU A 395 -19.55 -0.05 -9.54
N ALA A 396 -18.51 -0.35 -8.77
CA ALA A 396 -18.16 0.46 -7.61
C ALA A 396 -16.65 0.53 -7.37
N SER A 397 -16.21 1.63 -6.77
CA SER A 397 -14.81 1.85 -6.39
C SER A 397 -14.71 2.34 -4.95
N GLY A 398 -13.54 2.13 -4.33
CA GLY A 398 -13.34 2.46 -2.92
C GLY A 398 -11.87 2.52 -2.52
N ARG A 399 -11.64 2.86 -1.25
CA ARG A 399 -10.29 3.02 -0.69
C ARG A 399 -9.61 1.69 -0.36
N HIS A 400 -10.38 0.70 0.04
CA HIS A 400 -9.95 -0.65 0.41
C HIS A 400 -11.02 -1.66 -0.04
N GLU A 401 -10.61 -2.87 -0.39
CA GLU A 401 -11.44 -4.07 -0.60
C GLU A 401 -12.63 -4.18 0.38
N GLY A 402 -12.40 -4.08 1.69
CA GLY A 402 -13.48 -4.16 2.68
C GLY A 402 -14.58 -3.09 2.56
N CYS A 403 -14.31 -1.96 1.90
CA CYS A 403 -15.36 -0.98 1.57
C CYS A 403 -16.31 -1.50 0.49
N LEU A 404 -15.78 -2.19 -0.53
CA LEU A 404 -16.58 -2.77 -1.60
C LEU A 404 -17.29 -4.03 -1.11
N ASP A 405 -16.61 -4.89 -0.35
CA ASP A 405 -17.24 -6.08 0.25
C ASP A 405 -18.50 -5.69 1.02
N LEU A 406 -18.39 -4.68 1.89
CA LEU A 406 -19.52 -4.17 2.66
C LEU A 406 -20.63 -3.61 1.77
N LEU A 407 -20.28 -2.86 0.72
CA LEU A 407 -21.26 -2.32 -0.23
C LEU A 407 -22.01 -3.46 -0.92
N MET A 408 -21.29 -4.44 -1.47
CA MET A 408 -21.88 -5.56 -2.20
C MET A 408 -22.72 -6.45 -1.27
N ASP A 409 -22.24 -6.76 -0.07
CA ASP A 409 -23.00 -7.50 0.93
C ASP A 409 -24.27 -6.77 1.37
N THR A 410 -24.23 -5.43 1.39
CA THR A 410 -25.42 -4.63 1.70
C THR A 410 -26.47 -4.75 0.61
N LEU A 411 -26.05 -4.71 -0.66
CA LEU A 411 -26.93 -4.87 -1.83
C LEU A 411 -27.54 -6.27 -1.88
N LYS A 412 -26.75 -7.33 -1.64
CA LYS A 412 -27.22 -8.74 -1.66
C LYS A 412 -28.29 -9.04 -0.61
N LYS A 413 -28.32 -8.29 0.50
CA LYS A 413 -29.23 -8.53 1.64
C LYS A 413 -30.68 -8.09 1.39
N LYS A 414 -31.05 -7.50 0.26
CA LYS A 414 -32.43 -7.09 -0.08
C LYS A 414 -32.64 -7.17 -1.61
N PRO A 415 -33.91 -7.19 -2.09
CA PRO A 415 -34.20 -7.27 -3.51
C PRO A 415 -33.46 -6.18 -4.32
N VAL A 416 -33.08 -6.52 -5.55
CA VAL A 416 -32.37 -5.60 -6.45
C VAL A 416 -33.20 -4.34 -6.66
N ASP A 417 -32.65 -3.19 -6.27
CA ASP A 417 -33.26 -1.88 -6.43
C ASP A 417 -32.54 -1.12 -7.57
N PRO A 418 -33.14 -1.03 -8.78
CA PRO A 418 -32.53 -0.34 -9.92
C PRO A 418 -32.23 1.12 -9.65
N GLU A 419 -33.04 1.79 -8.84
CA GLU A 419 -32.89 3.21 -8.53
C GLU A 419 -31.68 3.45 -7.63
N GLN A 420 -31.49 2.60 -6.61
CA GLN A 420 -30.28 2.61 -5.77
C GLN A 420 -29.03 2.33 -6.60
N ILE A 421 -29.09 1.35 -7.50
CA ILE A 421 -27.97 1.01 -8.39
C ILE A 421 -27.68 2.15 -9.36
N GLY A 422 -28.70 2.84 -9.88
CA GLY A 422 -28.53 4.02 -10.71
C GLY A 422 -27.80 5.17 -10.00
N LEU A 423 -28.04 5.36 -8.69
CA LEU A 423 -27.25 6.31 -7.90
C LEU A 423 -25.78 5.88 -7.81
N LEU A 424 -25.50 4.59 -7.58
CA LEU A 424 -24.13 4.07 -7.57
C LEU A 424 -23.44 4.26 -8.93
N HIS A 425 -24.16 4.02 -10.03
CA HIS A 425 -23.66 4.28 -11.38
C HIS A 425 -23.29 5.75 -11.56
N ASN A 426 -24.12 6.69 -11.13
CA ASN A 426 -23.82 8.13 -11.21
C ASN A 426 -22.55 8.50 -10.40
N ILE A 427 -22.36 7.89 -9.23
CA ILE A 427 -21.19 8.14 -8.38
C ILE A 427 -19.92 7.61 -9.06
N HIS A 428 -19.97 6.37 -9.54
CA HIS A 428 -18.79 5.64 -10.03
C HIS A 428 -18.57 5.77 -11.55
N GLN A 429 -19.39 6.57 -12.24
CA GLN A 429 -19.20 6.93 -13.66
C GLN A 429 -17.89 7.68 -13.92
N HIS A 430 -17.32 8.32 -12.90
CA HIS A 430 -16.03 8.99 -12.97
C HIS A 430 -15.08 8.49 -11.88
N ASP A 431 -13.78 8.56 -12.17
CA ASP A 431 -12.74 8.25 -11.20
C ASP A 431 -12.88 9.14 -9.97
N ILE A 432 -12.91 8.51 -8.79
CA ILE A 432 -12.82 9.21 -7.52
C ILE A 432 -11.37 9.16 -7.08
N ALA A 433 -10.72 10.33 -7.03
CA ALA A 433 -9.31 10.42 -6.66
C ALA A 433 -9.06 9.77 -5.28
N GLY A 434 -8.09 8.86 -5.23
CA GLY A 434 -7.80 8.06 -4.05
C GLY A 434 -8.54 6.72 -4.01
N HIS A 435 -9.52 6.42 -4.85
CA HIS A 435 -10.05 5.06 -4.90
C HIS A 435 -9.01 4.13 -5.55
N MET A 436 -8.45 3.22 -4.75
CA MET A 436 -7.39 2.28 -5.16
C MET A 436 -7.93 0.88 -5.41
N ILE A 437 -9.24 0.69 -5.28
CA ILE A 437 -9.91 -0.59 -5.44
C ILE A 437 -11.11 -0.37 -6.34
N ARG A 438 -11.31 -1.26 -7.30
CA ARG A 438 -12.47 -1.29 -8.19
C ARG A 438 -13.05 -2.70 -8.20
N GLY A 439 -14.37 -2.79 -8.32
CA GLY A 439 -15.03 -4.08 -8.43
C GLY A 439 -16.38 -3.96 -9.12
N TYR A 440 -16.91 -5.13 -9.46
CA TYR A 440 -18.24 -5.26 -10.01
C TYR A 440 -18.98 -6.43 -9.36
N SER A 441 -20.31 -6.33 -9.39
CA SER A 441 -21.21 -7.43 -9.02
C SER A 441 -22.36 -7.48 -10.01
N ILE A 442 -22.77 -8.68 -10.43
CA ILE A 442 -23.94 -8.90 -11.27
C ILE A 442 -25.03 -9.44 -10.36
N LEU A 443 -26.07 -8.64 -10.13
CA LEU A 443 -27.16 -8.97 -9.23
C LEU A 443 -28.42 -9.27 -10.04
N ASP A 444 -29.08 -10.36 -9.69
CA ASP A 444 -30.38 -10.77 -10.20
C ASP A 444 -31.34 -11.04 -9.04
N THR A 445 -32.63 -11.12 -9.34
CA THR A 445 -33.67 -11.46 -8.35
C THR A 445 -34.25 -12.82 -8.73
N ASN A 446 -34.20 -13.78 -7.81
CA ASN A 446 -34.77 -15.12 -8.04
C ASN A 446 -36.30 -15.12 -7.94
N GLU A 447 -36.92 -16.27 -8.19
CA GLU A 447 -38.38 -16.47 -8.12
C GLU A 447 -38.98 -16.17 -6.73
N ASN A 448 -38.17 -16.19 -5.67
CA ASN A 448 -38.56 -15.87 -4.29
C ASN A 448 -38.41 -14.39 -3.94
N ASN A 449 -38.10 -13.53 -4.92
CA ASN A 449 -37.79 -12.12 -4.72
C ASN A 449 -36.52 -11.86 -3.88
N GLU A 450 -35.59 -12.82 -3.85
CA GLU A 450 -34.31 -12.70 -3.16
C GLU A 450 -33.20 -12.34 -4.15
N THR A 451 -32.27 -11.50 -3.73
CA THR A 451 -31.13 -11.14 -4.58
C THR A 451 -30.10 -12.25 -4.64
N VAL A 452 -29.75 -12.65 -5.86
CA VAL A 452 -28.69 -13.62 -6.17
C VAL A 452 -27.55 -12.89 -6.86
N CYS A 453 -26.34 -13.09 -6.35
CA CYS A 453 -25.13 -12.63 -7.01
C CYS A 453 -24.69 -13.66 -8.04
N LEU A 454 -24.77 -13.31 -9.32
CA LEU A 454 -24.37 -14.19 -10.43
C LEU A 454 -22.85 -14.21 -10.61
N SER A 455 -22.18 -13.10 -10.33
CA SER A 455 -20.73 -12.93 -10.43
C SER A 455 -20.29 -11.71 -9.63
N GLU A 456 -19.10 -11.77 -9.04
CA GLU A 456 -18.50 -10.67 -8.30
C GLU A 456 -16.98 -10.75 -8.39
N ASN A 457 -16.34 -9.61 -8.54
CA ASN A 457 -14.89 -9.51 -8.53
C ASN A 457 -14.45 -8.13 -8.03
N ILE A 458 -13.44 -8.09 -7.17
CA ILE A 458 -12.83 -6.89 -6.60
C ILE A 458 -11.32 -6.98 -6.78
N GLU A 459 -10.72 -5.93 -7.35
CA GLU A 459 -9.28 -5.88 -7.63
C GLU A 459 -8.66 -4.55 -7.26
N TYR A 460 -7.34 -4.58 -7.02
CA TYR A 460 -6.53 -3.39 -6.84
C TYR A 460 -6.39 -2.61 -8.15
N TYR A 461 -6.67 -1.32 -8.08
CA TYR A 461 -6.58 -0.39 -9.19
C TYR A 461 -5.47 0.66 -8.91
N PRO A 462 -4.32 0.57 -9.60
CA PRO A 462 -3.19 1.48 -9.37
C PRO A 462 -3.39 2.91 -9.89
N GLY A 463 -4.53 3.22 -10.53
CA GLY A 463 -4.75 4.53 -11.15
C GLY A 463 -4.06 4.71 -12.50
N THR A 464 -3.45 3.66 -13.07
CA THR A 464 -2.78 3.72 -14.37
C THR A 464 -3.78 3.66 -15.51
N LYS A 465 -3.63 4.56 -16.48
CA LYS A 465 -4.36 4.51 -17.74
C LYS A 465 -3.64 3.58 -18.71
N ARG A 466 -4.39 2.72 -19.39
CA ARG A 466 -3.87 1.76 -20.37
C ARG A 466 -4.33 2.12 -21.79
N PRO A 467 -3.49 1.93 -22.82
CA PRO A 467 -3.94 1.95 -24.21
C PRO A 467 -5.01 0.88 -24.43
N VAL A 468 -6.07 1.19 -25.18
CA VAL A 468 -7.15 0.22 -25.48
C VAL A 468 -7.06 -0.20 -26.94
N TRP A 469 -7.23 -1.48 -27.21
CA TRP A 469 -7.18 -2.03 -28.56
C TRP A 469 -8.39 -2.91 -28.84
N PHE A 470 -9.16 -2.58 -29.87
CA PHE A 470 -10.21 -3.45 -30.37
C PHE A 470 -9.63 -4.42 -31.38
N VAL A 471 -9.91 -5.71 -31.18
CA VAL A 471 -9.51 -6.78 -32.09
C VAL A 471 -10.76 -7.44 -32.65
N TYR A 472 -10.97 -7.34 -33.96
CA TYR A 472 -12.11 -7.91 -34.66
C TYR A 472 -11.73 -9.26 -35.28
N SER A 473 -12.31 -10.34 -34.77
CA SER A 473 -12.04 -11.69 -35.27
C SER A 473 -12.80 -11.98 -36.56
N GLY A 474 -12.21 -12.83 -37.39
CA GLY A 474 -12.76 -13.18 -38.69
C GLY A 474 -13.66 -14.41 -38.68
N MET A 475 -13.62 -15.12 -39.81
CA MET A 475 -14.36 -16.36 -40.06
C MET A 475 -13.97 -17.47 -39.08
N GLY A 476 -14.92 -18.31 -38.69
CA GLY A 476 -14.77 -19.36 -37.67
C GLY A 476 -15.27 -18.95 -36.27
N SER A 477 -15.64 -17.68 -36.10
CA SER A 477 -16.22 -17.14 -34.87
C SER A 477 -17.75 -17.37 -34.77
N GLN A 478 -18.42 -17.67 -35.88
CA GLN A 478 -19.87 -17.92 -35.93
C GLN A 478 -20.29 -19.23 -35.25
N TRP A 479 -21.53 -19.26 -34.72
CA TRP A 479 -22.16 -20.45 -34.15
C TRP A 479 -23.68 -20.28 -34.03
N ALA A 480 -24.42 -21.40 -33.97
CA ALA A 480 -25.88 -21.39 -33.77
C ALA A 480 -26.26 -20.61 -32.52
N THR A 481 -27.34 -19.82 -32.57
CA THR A 481 -27.82 -18.94 -31.47
C THR A 481 -26.87 -17.84 -30.98
N MET A 482 -25.81 -17.49 -31.72
CA MET A 482 -24.78 -16.53 -31.28
C MET A 482 -25.29 -15.13 -30.92
N GLY A 483 -26.46 -14.72 -31.41
CA GLY A 483 -27.11 -13.45 -31.06
C GLY A 483 -28.37 -13.60 -30.18
N ALA A 484 -28.88 -14.81 -29.98
CA ALA A 484 -30.22 -15.07 -29.43
C ALA A 484 -30.45 -14.41 -28.06
N LYS A 485 -29.56 -14.67 -27.10
CA LYS A 485 -29.68 -14.10 -25.74
C LYS A 485 -29.26 -12.63 -25.67
N LEU A 486 -28.37 -12.17 -26.56
CA LEU A 486 -27.91 -10.77 -26.58
C LEU A 486 -29.00 -9.79 -27.03
N MET A 487 -30.06 -10.25 -27.70
CA MET A 487 -31.22 -9.44 -28.08
C MET A 487 -31.99 -8.85 -26.88
N CYS A 488 -31.74 -9.29 -25.65
CA CYS A 488 -32.32 -8.63 -24.47
C CYS A 488 -31.68 -7.25 -24.17
N ILE A 489 -30.49 -6.96 -24.73
CA ILE A 489 -29.80 -5.68 -24.57
C ILE A 489 -30.37 -4.70 -25.60
N PRO A 490 -31.04 -3.60 -25.20
CA PRO A 490 -31.75 -2.72 -26.13
C PRO A 490 -30.87 -2.17 -27.26
N VAL A 491 -29.64 -1.77 -26.94
CA VAL A 491 -28.66 -1.24 -27.90
C VAL A 491 -28.29 -2.30 -28.95
N PHE A 492 -28.01 -3.53 -28.50
CA PHE A 492 -27.67 -4.64 -29.40
C PHE A 492 -28.86 -4.98 -30.32
N ALA A 493 -30.06 -5.12 -29.75
CA ALA A 493 -31.26 -5.41 -30.53
C ALA A 493 -31.55 -4.34 -31.60
N ALA A 494 -31.42 -3.06 -31.25
CA ALA A 494 -31.60 -1.95 -32.19
C ALA A 494 -30.63 -2.03 -33.38
N ALA A 495 -29.36 -2.36 -33.11
CA ALA A 495 -28.35 -2.56 -34.15
C ALA A 495 -28.69 -3.74 -35.08
N ILE A 496 -29.14 -4.86 -34.53
CA ILE A 496 -29.57 -6.03 -35.32
C ILE A 496 -30.80 -5.70 -36.18
N HIS A 497 -31.80 -5.00 -35.63
CA HIS A 497 -32.98 -4.59 -36.39
C HIS A 497 -32.63 -3.62 -37.52
N LYS A 498 -31.66 -2.73 -37.32
CA LYS A 498 -31.11 -1.87 -38.38
C LYS A 498 -30.47 -2.70 -39.50
N CYS A 499 -29.65 -3.69 -39.14
CA CYS A 499 -29.06 -4.63 -40.11
C CYS A 499 -30.13 -5.43 -40.86
N HIS A 500 -31.18 -5.86 -40.16
CA HIS A 500 -32.28 -6.63 -40.75
C HIS A 500 -33.01 -5.84 -41.83
N LYS A 501 -33.36 -4.58 -41.54
CA LYS A 501 -34.04 -3.69 -42.49
C LYS A 501 -33.25 -3.48 -43.79
N VAL A 502 -31.91 -3.44 -43.69
CA VAL A 502 -31.02 -3.31 -44.85
C VAL A 502 -30.98 -4.60 -45.69
N LEU A 503 -31.04 -5.76 -45.03
CA LEU A 503 -30.91 -7.08 -45.66
C LEU A 503 -32.24 -7.68 -46.15
N GLU A 504 -33.38 -7.22 -45.62
CA GLU A 504 -34.72 -7.69 -45.98
C GLU A 504 -34.99 -7.62 -47.50
N PRO A 505 -34.68 -6.52 -48.23
CA PRO A 505 -34.84 -6.46 -49.68
C PRO A 505 -33.95 -7.43 -50.47
N LYS A 506 -32.94 -8.03 -49.82
CA LYS A 506 -32.06 -9.06 -50.39
C LYS A 506 -32.53 -10.49 -50.06
N GLY A 507 -33.67 -10.64 -49.37
CA GLY A 507 -34.22 -11.93 -48.96
C GLY A 507 -33.49 -12.56 -47.77
N ILE A 508 -32.75 -11.77 -46.97
CA ILE A 508 -31.97 -12.28 -45.84
C ILE A 508 -32.62 -11.85 -44.51
N ASN A 509 -33.01 -12.83 -43.70
CA ASN A 509 -33.50 -12.62 -42.35
C ASN A 509 -32.36 -12.79 -41.32
N ILE A 510 -31.67 -11.69 -41.01
CA ILE A 510 -30.53 -11.72 -40.08
C ILE A 510 -30.94 -12.10 -38.65
N VAL A 511 -32.15 -11.73 -38.19
CA VAL A 511 -32.63 -12.08 -36.86
C VAL A 511 -32.75 -13.60 -36.76
N GLN A 512 -33.35 -14.26 -37.76
CA GLN A 512 -33.37 -15.71 -37.82
C GLN A 512 -31.94 -16.28 -37.83
N ILE A 513 -31.06 -15.80 -38.71
CA ILE A 513 -29.68 -16.33 -38.86
C ILE A 513 -28.94 -16.39 -37.52
N ILE A 514 -28.98 -15.33 -36.72
CA ILE A 514 -28.23 -15.26 -35.46
C ILE A 514 -28.96 -15.93 -34.28
N THR A 515 -30.23 -16.30 -34.43
CA THR A 515 -31.05 -16.89 -33.35
C THR A 515 -31.42 -18.36 -33.59
N ASP A 516 -31.24 -18.87 -34.80
CA ASP A 516 -31.57 -20.25 -35.16
C ASP A 516 -30.74 -21.27 -34.35
N PRO A 517 -31.37 -22.28 -33.72
CA PRO A 517 -30.67 -23.35 -33.02
C PRO A 517 -30.02 -24.38 -33.95
N ASP A 518 -30.40 -24.44 -35.23
CA ASP A 518 -29.79 -25.36 -36.19
C ASP A 518 -28.38 -24.89 -36.58
N LYS A 519 -27.40 -25.79 -36.38
CA LYS A 519 -26.00 -25.54 -36.72
C LYS A 519 -25.76 -25.47 -38.23
N THR A 520 -26.60 -26.13 -39.03
CA THR A 520 -26.45 -26.19 -40.49
C THR A 520 -26.76 -24.85 -41.17
N ILE A 521 -27.38 -23.89 -40.46
CA ILE A 521 -27.66 -22.56 -41.01
C ILE A 521 -26.40 -21.85 -41.52
N TYR A 522 -25.24 -22.16 -40.94
CA TYR A 522 -23.94 -21.58 -41.33
C TYR A 522 -23.18 -22.37 -42.39
N ASP A 523 -23.72 -23.51 -42.87
CA ASP A 523 -23.20 -24.19 -44.06
C ASP A 523 -23.32 -23.28 -45.30
N ASN A 524 -24.33 -22.40 -45.28
CA ASN A 524 -24.38 -21.25 -46.17
C ASN A 524 -23.35 -20.19 -45.73
N ILE A 525 -22.28 -20.07 -46.51
CA ILE A 525 -21.19 -19.12 -46.23
C ILE A 525 -21.66 -17.67 -46.16
N LEU A 526 -22.71 -17.31 -46.91
CA LEU A 526 -23.29 -15.97 -46.87
C LEU A 526 -23.84 -15.67 -45.48
N HIS A 527 -24.52 -16.63 -44.83
CA HIS A 527 -25.02 -16.49 -43.47
C HIS A 527 -23.90 -16.28 -42.45
N SER A 528 -22.75 -16.93 -42.65
CA SER A 528 -21.56 -16.72 -41.82
C SER A 528 -21.04 -15.28 -41.90
N PHE A 529 -20.90 -14.72 -43.12
CA PHE A 529 -20.44 -13.34 -43.31
C PHE A 529 -21.38 -12.31 -42.67
N VAL A 530 -22.68 -12.37 -43.00
CA VAL A 530 -23.65 -11.38 -42.48
C VAL A 530 -23.88 -11.56 -40.98
N GLY A 531 -23.86 -12.79 -40.48
CA GLY A 531 -24.00 -13.10 -39.06
C GLY A 531 -22.85 -12.52 -38.22
N ILE A 532 -21.59 -12.75 -38.62
CA ILE A 532 -20.42 -12.19 -37.94
C ILE A 532 -20.50 -10.66 -37.93
N ALA A 533 -20.78 -10.06 -39.10
CA ALA A 533 -20.85 -8.61 -39.23
C ALA A 533 -21.96 -8.01 -38.35
N ALA A 534 -23.16 -8.60 -38.34
CA ALA A 534 -24.27 -8.10 -37.53
C ALA A 534 -23.95 -8.13 -36.03
N VAL A 535 -23.36 -9.21 -35.53
CA VAL A 535 -22.95 -9.31 -34.11
C VAL A 535 -21.82 -8.33 -33.80
N GLN A 536 -20.83 -8.16 -34.68
CA GLN A 536 -19.75 -7.18 -34.50
C GLN A 536 -20.28 -5.74 -34.48
N ILE A 537 -21.24 -5.38 -35.33
CA ILE A 537 -21.93 -4.09 -35.30
C ILE A 537 -22.61 -3.91 -33.94
N GLY A 538 -23.43 -4.87 -33.51
CA GLY A 538 -24.15 -4.78 -32.24
C GLY A 538 -23.24 -4.66 -31.02
N LEU A 539 -22.14 -5.43 -30.95
CA LEU A 539 -21.17 -5.32 -29.87
C LEU A 539 -20.38 -4.00 -29.90
N THR A 540 -20.05 -3.50 -31.10
CA THR A 540 -19.39 -2.20 -31.27
C THR A 540 -20.30 -1.07 -30.83
N ASP A 541 -21.59 -1.12 -31.17
CA ASP A 541 -22.60 -0.14 -30.71
C ASP A 541 -22.74 -0.17 -29.19
N VAL A 542 -22.78 -1.35 -28.57
CA VAL A 542 -22.78 -1.47 -27.09
C VAL A 542 -21.55 -0.79 -26.49
N LEU A 543 -20.33 -1.09 -26.94
CA LEU A 543 -19.11 -0.44 -26.43
C LEU A 543 -19.13 1.08 -26.67
N THR A 544 -19.62 1.50 -27.83
CA THR A 544 -19.70 2.91 -28.25
C THR A 544 -20.61 3.70 -27.32
N GLU A 545 -21.81 3.20 -27.07
CA GLU A 545 -22.78 3.82 -26.18
C GLU A 545 -22.30 3.80 -24.72
N LEU A 546 -21.56 2.75 -24.31
CA LEU A 546 -20.88 2.71 -23.00
C LEU A 546 -19.79 3.80 -22.87
N GLY A 547 -19.48 4.54 -23.93
CA GLY A 547 -18.45 5.57 -23.96
C GLY A 547 -17.04 5.02 -24.19
N ILE A 548 -16.90 3.77 -24.58
CA ILE A 548 -15.63 3.13 -24.94
C ILE A 548 -15.46 3.32 -26.46
N VAL A 549 -14.98 4.51 -26.86
CA VAL A 549 -14.83 4.90 -28.27
C VAL A 549 -13.42 5.43 -28.59
N PRO A 550 -12.94 5.26 -29.84
CA PRO A 550 -11.61 5.72 -30.27
C PRO A 550 -11.29 7.21 -30.10
N ASP A 551 -12.31 8.07 -30.05
CA ASP A 551 -12.15 9.54 -29.96
C ASP A 551 -12.54 10.12 -28.60
N ASN A 552 -12.65 9.30 -27.54
CA ASN A 552 -13.14 9.81 -26.26
C ASN A 552 -12.09 10.68 -25.54
N ILE A 553 -12.19 12.00 -25.71
CA ILE A 553 -11.41 13.03 -24.99
C ILE A 553 -11.57 12.89 -23.47
N ILE A 554 -12.70 12.37 -22.98
CA ILE A 554 -12.98 12.26 -21.53
C ILE A 554 -12.11 11.17 -20.87
N ALA A 555 -11.69 10.15 -21.62
CA ALA A 555 -10.83 9.08 -21.09
C ALA A 555 -9.32 9.39 -21.25
N ASN A 556 -8.92 10.28 -22.17
CA ASN A 556 -7.53 10.42 -22.65
C ASN A 556 -6.88 9.10 -23.11
N ASN A 557 -7.68 8.07 -23.41
CA ASN A 557 -7.17 6.80 -23.95
C ASN A 557 -7.35 6.83 -25.46
N GLN A 558 -6.25 6.72 -26.22
CA GLN A 558 -6.32 6.45 -27.64
C GLN A 558 -6.75 4.98 -27.82
N ILE A 559 -7.86 4.72 -28.52
CA ILE A 559 -8.27 3.35 -28.88
C ILE A 559 -7.82 3.06 -30.31
N PHE A 560 -7.12 1.95 -30.50
CA PHE A 560 -6.67 1.46 -31.80
C PHE A 560 -7.47 0.23 -32.21
N ASN A 561 -7.62 -0.01 -33.51
CA ASN A 561 -8.42 -1.10 -34.06
C ASN A 561 -7.57 -2.00 -34.95
N LEU A 562 -7.71 -3.31 -34.78
CA LEU A 562 -7.02 -4.34 -35.55
C LEU A 562 -8.01 -5.44 -35.98
N GLY A 563 -8.04 -5.78 -37.27
CA GLY A 563 -8.97 -6.76 -37.81
C GLY A 563 -8.27 -8.01 -38.29
N HIS A 564 -8.93 -9.17 -38.23
CA HIS A 564 -8.45 -10.40 -38.85
C HIS A 564 -9.38 -10.79 -39.99
N SER A 565 -8.88 -10.79 -41.23
CA SER A 565 -9.69 -11.10 -42.43
C SER A 565 -10.94 -10.20 -42.51
N VAL A 566 -12.15 -10.79 -42.55
CA VAL A 566 -13.45 -10.11 -42.52
C VAL A 566 -13.63 -9.17 -41.32
N GLY A 567 -12.89 -9.37 -40.23
CA GLY A 567 -12.86 -8.44 -39.09
C GLY A 567 -12.42 -7.02 -39.45
N GLU A 568 -11.73 -6.80 -40.57
CA GLU A 568 -11.42 -5.43 -41.04
C GLU A 568 -12.67 -4.63 -41.46
N LEU A 569 -13.80 -5.29 -41.77
CA LEU A 569 -15.07 -4.58 -41.94
C LEU A 569 -15.54 -3.96 -40.62
N GLY A 570 -15.33 -4.67 -39.51
CA GLY A 570 -15.60 -4.16 -38.16
C GLY A 570 -14.65 -3.02 -37.77
N CYS A 571 -13.39 -3.07 -38.20
CA CYS A 571 -12.45 -1.96 -38.03
C CYS A 571 -12.90 -0.72 -38.80
N ALA A 572 -13.34 -0.87 -40.05
CA ALA A 572 -13.86 0.24 -40.84
C ALA A 572 -15.09 0.88 -40.17
N TYR A 573 -15.96 0.09 -39.55
CA TYR A 573 -17.10 0.60 -38.79
C TYR A 573 -16.66 1.35 -37.52
N ALA A 574 -15.78 0.76 -36.72
CA ALA A 574 -15.25 1.37 -35.49
C ALA A 574 -14.44 2.64 -35.74
N ASP A 575 -13.76 2.73 -36.88
CA ASP A 575 -12.99 3.90 -37.34
C ASP A 575 -13.90 5.02 -37.91
N GLY A 576 -15.21 4.79 -38.03
CA GLY A 576 -16.15 5.73 -38.65
C GLY A 576 -16.07 5.80 -40.18
N CYS A 577 -15.23 4.94 -40.79
CA CYS A 577 -15.11 4.78 -42.23
C CYS A 577 -16.38 4.18 -42.85
N PHE A 578 -17.04 3.27 -42.14
CA PHE A 578 -18.32 2.67 -42.55
C PHE A 578 -19.47 3.09 -41.63
N THR A 579 -20.66 3.16 -42.22
CA THR A 579 -21.94 3.04 -41.53
C THR A 579 -22.30 1.57 -41.30
N ALA A 580 -23.26 1.29 -40.42
CA ALA A 580 -23.75 -0.07 -40.20
C ALA A 580 -24.32 -0.69 -41.50
N GLU A 581 -24.93 0.13 -42.36
CA GLU A 581 -25.42 -0.28 -43.68
C GLU A 581 -24.29 -0.66 -44.63
N GLU A 582 -23.26 0.17 -44.75
CA GLU A 582 -22.09 -0.13 -45.59
C GLU A 582 -21.36 -1.39 -45.10
N MET A 583 -21.20 -1.56 -43.79
CA MET A 583 -20.57 -2.75 -43.21
C MET A 583 -21.38 -4.02 -43.51
N ILE A 584 -22.69 -4.03 -43.24
CA ILE A 584 -23.51 -5.23 -43.43
C ILE A 584 -23.68 -5.60 -44.92
N LEU A 585 -23.80 -4.60 -45.80
CA LEU A 585 -23.84 -4.83 -47.25
C LEU A 585 -22.50 -5.28 -47.82
N SER A 586 -21.38 -4.77 -47.29
CA SER A 586 -20.05 -5.25 -47.68
C SER A 586 -19.86 -6.72 -47.28
N ALA A 587 -20.31 -7.12 -46.09
CA ALA A 587 -20.32 -8.51 -45.66
C ALA A 587 -21.24 -9.38 -46.53
N TYR A 588 -22.45 -8.90 -46.84
CA TYR A 588 -23.37 -9.57 -47.76
C TYR A 588 -22.75 -9.79 -49.14
N ASN A 589 -22.13 -8.76 -49.73
CA ASN A 589 -21.51 -8.85 -51.05
C ASN A 589 -20.29 -9.80 -51.07
N ARG A 590 -19.51 -9.85 -49.99
CA ARG A 590 -18.44 -10.85 -49.82
C ARG A 590 -18.98 -12.28 -49.76
N GLY A 591 -20.11 -12.48 -49.06
CA GLY A 591 -20.81 -13.76 -49.06
C GLY A 591 -21.38 -14.11 -50.44
N LEU A 592 -22.02 -13.15 -51.11
CA LEU A 592 -22.66 -13.33 -52.40
C LEU A 592 -21.67 -13.73 -53.49
N VAL A 593 -20.52 -13.03 -53.60
CA VAL A 593 -19.49 -13.38 -54.58
C VAL A 593 -18.91 -14.77 -54.29
N SER A 594 -18.79 -15.16 -53.02
CA SER A 594 -18.32 -16.50 -52.62
C SER A 594 -19.27 -17.62 -53.08
N VAL A 595 -20.56 -17.31 -53.23
CA VAL A 595 -21.58 -18.27 -53.69
C VAL A 595 -21.71 -18.27 -55.23
N GLN A 596 -21.53 -17.12 -55.87
CA GLN A 596 -21.75 -16.96 -57.31
C GLN A 596 -20.53 -17.32 -58.18
N THR A 597 -19.33 -17.16 -57.64
CA THR A 597 -18.10 -17.49 -58.37
C THR A 597 -17.79 -18.98 -58.22
N PRO A 598 -17.60 -19.73 -59.32
CA PRO A 598 -17.17 -21.12 -59.24
C PRO A 598 -15.69 -21.18 -58.86
N PHE A 599 -15.37 -21.86 -57.76
CA PHE A 599 -13.99 -22.08 -57.31
C PHE A 599 -13.61 -23.55 -57.43
N ILE A 600 -12.30 -23.81 -57.41
CA ILE A 600 -11.82 -25.15 -57.08
C ILE A 600 -12.30 -25.56 -55.69
N ARG A 601 -12.38 -26.87 -55.44
CA ARG A 601 -12.69 -27.37 -54.11
C ARG A 601 -11.47 -27.17 -53.20
N GLY A 602 -11.49 -26.10 -52.42
CA GLY A 602 -10.42 -25.70 -51.51
C GLY A 602 -10.61 -26.18 -50.08
N SER A 603 -9.56 -26.08 -49.27
CA SER A 603 -9.61 -26.24 -47.82
C SER A 603 -8.62 -25.27 -47.17
N MET A 604 -8.83 -24.97 -45.89
CA MET A 604 -7.92 -24.18 -45.06
C MET A 604 -7.60 -24.97 -43.80
N ALA A 605 -6.39 -24.80 -43.25
CA ALA A 605 -6.00 -25.46 -42.02
C ALA A 605 -5.18 -24.55 -41.11
N ALA A 606 -5.49 -24.57 -39.81
CA ALA A 606 -4.68 -23.91 -38.78
C ALA A 606 -3.50 -24.82 -38.42
N VAL A 607 -2.30 -24.27 -38.42
CA VAL A 607 -1.04 -24.97 -38.16
C VAL A 607 -0.33 -24.34 -36.96
N GLY A 608 0.24 -25.17 -36.09
CA GLY A 608 1.02 -24.79 -34.92
C GLY A 608 2.47 -24.43 -35.25
N LEU A 609 2.68 -23.74 -36.39
CA LEU A 609 3.95 -23.17 -36.82
C LEU A 609 3.66 -21.76 -37.35
N GLY A 610 4.52 -20.79 -37.03
CA GLY A 610 4.41 -19.44 -37.60
C GLY A 610 4.89 -19.37 -39.04
N TYR A 611 4.65 -18.22 -39.68
CA TYR A 611 4.84 -18.02 -41.12
C TYR A 611 6.24 -18.44 -41.60
N LYS A 612 7.29 -17.98 -40.92
CA LYS A 612 8.70 -18.28 -41.28
C LYS A 612 9.03 -19.77 -41.22
N ALA A 613 8.37 -20.52 -40.33
CA ALA A 613 8.64 -21.94 -40.12
C ALA A 613 7.82 -22.83 -41.07
N ILE A 614 6.57 -22.45 -41.37
CA ILE A 614 5.68 -23.25 -42.23
C ILE A 614 5.96 -23.03 -43.72
N LEU A 615 6.33 -21.82 -44.14
CA LEU A 615 6.56 -21.47 -45.54
C LEU A 615 7.49 -22.44 -46.30
N PRO A 616 8.69 -22.81 -45.80
CA PRO A 616 9.57 -23.75 -46.51
C PRO A 616 9.05 -25.20 -46.53
N LEU A 617 8.04 -25.53 -45.73
CA LEU A 617 7.43 -26.86 -45.67
C LEU A 617 6.21 -26.99 -46.58
N CYS A 618 5.60 -25.87 -46.99
CA CYS A 618 4.40 -25.87 -47.82
C CYS A 618 4.71 -26.42 -49.23
N PRO A 619 3.87 -27.34 -49.75
CA PRO A 619 3.85 -27.66 -51.17
C PRO A 619 3.58 -26.41 -52.03
N PRO A 620 4.01 -26.38 -53.31
CA PRO A 620 3.77 -25.25 -54.21
C PRO A 620 2.29 -24.84 -54.35
N GLU A 621 1.37 -25.78 -54.16
CA GLU A 621 -0.08 -25.56 -54.26
C GLU A 621 -0.75 -25.08 -52.96
N ILE A 622 0.01 -24.95 -51.86
CA ILE A 622 -0.48 -24.51 -50.56
C ILE A 622 0.18 -23.18 -50.21
N GLU A 623 -0.62 -22.14 -50.08
CA GLU A 623 -0.18 -20.80 -49.68
C GLU A 623 -0.44 -20.58 -48.18
N VAL A 624 0.36 -19.70 -47.55
CA VAL A 624 0.10 -19.25 -46.16
C VAL A 624 -0.86 -18.07 -46.21
N ALA A 625 -2.11 -18.32 -45.85
CA ALA A 625 -3.20 -17.35 -45.90
C ALA A 625 -3.21 -16.37 -44.71
N CYS A 626 -2.89 -16.83 -43.50
CA CYS A 626 -2.93 -15.98 -42.31
C CYS A 626 -1.68 -16.16 -41.46
N HIS A 627 -0.98 -15.06 -41.16
CA HIS A 627 0.13 -15.00 -40.23
C HIS A 627 -0.44 -14.69 -38.85
N ASN A 628 -0.84 -15.71 -38.08
CA ASN A 628 -1.57 -15.48 -36.82
C ASN A 628 -0.65 -15.09 -35.66
N SER A 629 0.50 -15.77 -35.53
CA SER A 629 1.56 -15.46 -34.55
C SER A 629 2.88 -16.13 -34.95
N ALA A 630 3.93 -15.85 -34.19
CA ALA A 630 5.24 -16.49 -34.36
C ALA A 630 5.20 -18.03 -34.32
N GLU A 631 4.15 -18.62 -33.72
CA GLU A 631 3.96 -20.06 -33.58
C GLU A 631 2.66 -20.57 -34.23
N SER A 632 1.94 -19.73 -34.98
CA SER A 632 0.69 -20.15 -35.62
C SER A 632 0.45 -19.46 -36.95
N SER A 633 -0.01 -20.23 -37.92
CA SER A 633 -0.42 -19.74 -39.23
C SER A 633 -1.60 -20.54 -39.76
N THR A 634 -2.33 -19.96 -40.70
CA THR A 634 -3.39 -20.66 -41.44
C THR A 634 -2.92 -20.84 -42.88
N ILE A 635 -2.96 -22.08 -43.38
CA ILE A 635 -2.62 -22.41 -44.76
C ILE A 635 -3.89 -22.64 -45.58
N SER A 636 -3.81 -22.42 -46.90
CA SER A 636 -4.95 -22.42 -47.83
C SER A 636 -4.55 -23.04 -49.17
N GLY A 637 -5.42 -23.86 -49.77
CA GLY A 637 -5.14 -24.54 -51.03
C GLY A 637 -6.15 -25.63 -51.42
N PRO A 638 -5.87 -26.47 -52.43
CA PRO A 638 -6.78 -27.53 -52.91
C PRO A 638 -7.02 -28.61 -51.86
N ILE A 639 -8.27 -29.07 -51.71
CA ILE A 639 -8.71 -29.93 -50.59
C ILE A 639 -7.94 -31.25 -50.46
N ASP A 640 -7.64 -31.93 -51.57
CA ASP A 640 -6.98 -33.24 -51.55
C ASP A 640 -5.50 -33.13 -51.14
N ILE A 641 -4.82 -32.09 -51.63
CA ILE A 641 -3.43 -31.78 -51.28
C ILE A 641 -3.37 -31.33 -49.82
N MET A 642 -4.32 -30.48 -49.39
CA MET A 642 -4.43 -30.00 -48.02
C MET A 642 -4.60 -31.15 -47.03
N LYS A 643 -5.52 -32.09 -47.27
CA LYS A 643 -5.73 -33.28 -46.43
C LYS A 643 -4.47 -34.11 -46.26
N LYS A 644 -3.75 -34.35 -47.36
CA LYS A 644 -2.49 -35.09 -47.36
C LYS A 644 -1.42 -34.35 -46.54
N PHE A 645 -1.28 -33.05 -46.74
CA PHE A 645 -0.29 -32.23 -46.04
C PHE A 645 -0.59 -32.09 -44.54
N VAL A 646 -1.85 -31.85 -44.16
CA VAL A 646 -2.30 -31.83 -42.76
C VAL A 646 -2.02 -33.16 -42.06
N SER A 647 -2.29 -34.28 -42.74
CA SER A 647 -1.95 -35.61 -42.21
C SER A 647 -0.45 -35.81 -42.03
N GLN A 648 0.37 -35.31 -42.97
CA GLN A 648 1.83 -35.35 -42.87
C GLN A 648 2.36 -34.52 -41.71
N LEU A 649 1.85 -33.30 -41.51
CA LEU A 649 2.22 -32.43 -40.38
C LEU A 649 1.83 -33.08 -39.05
N THR A 650 0.61 -33.61 -38.96
CA THR A 650 0.10 -34.30 -37.76
C THR A 650 0.94 -35.53 -37.44
N GLY A 651 1.33 -36.32 -38.45
CA GLY A 651 2.21 -37.47 -38.29
C GLY A 651 3.63 -37.12 -37.81
N ARG A 652 4.07 -35.86 -37.99
CA ARG A 652 5.33 -35.32 -37.45
C ARG A 652 5.15 -34.69 -36.06
N GLY A 653 3.99 -34.81 -35.45
CA GLY A 653 3.68 -34.21 -34.14
C GLY A 653 3.42 -32.69 -34.19
N ILE A 654 3.27 -32.11 -35.37
CA ILE A 654 2.94 -30.69 -35.55
C ILE A 654 1.41 -30.55 -35.53
N PHE A 655 0.88 -29.64 -34.72
CA PHE A 655 -0.55 -29.35 -34.74
C PHE A 655 -0.97 -28.85 -36.12
N ALA A 656 -1.89 -29.55 -36.78
CA ALA A 656 -2.52 -29.11 -38.02
C ALA A 656 -3.98 -29.56 -38.01
N LYS A 657 -4.92 -28.64 -38.24
CA LYS A 657 -6.36 -28.95 -38.23
C LYS A 657 -7.10 -28.14 -39.29
N GLU A 658 -7.86 -28.83 -40.14
CA GLU A 658 -8.74 -28.18 -41.11
C GLU A 658 -9.80 -27.32 -40.40
N VAL A 659 -10.07 -26.14 -40.98
CA VAL A 659 -11.07 -25.19 -40.48
C VAL A 659 -12.24 -25.10 -41.47
N PRO A 660 -13.49 -24.97 -40.99
CA PRO A 660 -14.64 -24.80 -41.89
C PRO A 660 -14.51 -23.53 -42.74
N CYS A 661 -14.43 -23.72 -44.06
CA CYS A 661 -14.31 -22.63 -45.05
C CYS A 661 -15.25 -22.81 -46.26
N SER A 662 -16.32 -23.60 -46.11
CA SER A 662 -17.27 -23.94 -47.18
C SER A 662 -16.63 -24.46 -48.48
N ASN A 663 -15.53 -25.19 -48.35
CA ASN A 663 -14.70 -25.70 -49.45
C ASN A 663 -14.05 -24.61 -50.33
N ILE A 664 -13.75 -23.43 -49.77
CA ILE A 664 -13.11 -22.30 -50.46
C ILE A 664 -11.73 -22.03 -49.85
N ALA A 665 -10.72 -21.83 -50.69
CA ALA A 665 -9.35 -21.48 -50.30
C ALA A 665 -9.18 -19.96 -50.20
N TYR A 666 -9.68 -19.34 -49.11
CA TYR A 666 -9.58 -17.89 -48.91
C TYR A 666 -8.14 -17.39 -48.77
N HIS A 667 -7.93 -16.10 -49.06
CA HIS A 667 -6.63 -15.41 -48.96
C HIS A 667 -5.50 -16.13 -49.71
N SER A 668 -5.81 -16.59 -50.92
CA SER A 668 -4.88 -17.28 -51.80
C SER A 668 -5.14 -16.91 -53.26
N SER A 669 -4.22 -17.27 -54.14
CA SER A 669 -4.40 -17.12 -55.60
C SER A 669 -5.70 -17.78 -56.13
N TYR A 670 -6.23 -18.80 -55.45
CA TYR A 670 -7.43 -19.54 -55.86
C TYR A 670 -8.75 -18.75 -55.76
N ILE A 671 -8.76 -17.60 -55.08
CA ILE A 671 -9.95 -16.73 -55.00
C ILE A 671 -9.87 -15.50 -55.91
N ALA A 672 -8.83 -15.37 -56.74
CA ALA A 672 -8.61 -14.21 -57.61
C ALA A 672 -9.82 -13.88 -58.51
N ASP A 673 -10.52 -14.89 -59.03
CA ASP A 673 -11.69 -14.73 -59.89
C ASP A 673 -12.89 -14.06 -59.20
N ALA A 674 -12.91 -14.03 -57.86
CA ALA A 674 -13.91 -13.29 -57.10
C ALA A 674 -13.67 -11.77 -57.15
N GLY A 675 -12.42 -11.34 -57.35
CA GLY A 675 -11.97 -9.96 -57.22
C GLY A 675 -12.76 -8.95 -58.07
N PRO A 676 -12.86 -9.13 -59.40
CA PRO A 676 -13.58 -8.18 -60.27
C PRO A 676 -15.06 -8.02 -59.91
N SER A 677 -15.75 -9.12 -59.58
CA SER A 677 -17.16 -9.10 -59.19
C SER A 677 -17.35 -8.45 -57.82
N LEU A 678 -16.49 -8.76 -56.85
CA LEU A 678 -16.54 -8.16 -55.53
C LEU A 678 -16.30 -6.65 -55.59
N LEU A 679 -15.28 -6.21 -56.32
CA LEU A 679 -14.98 -4.79 -56.53
C LEU A 679 -16.21 -4.07 -57.09
N LYS A 680 -16.83 -4.63 -58.14
CA LYS A 680 -18.05 -4.09 -58.74
C LYS A 680 -19.22 -3.98 -57.73
N TYR A 681 -19.37 -4.94 -56.82
CA TYR A 681 -20.41 -4.87 -55.79
C TYR A 681 -20.07 -3.85 -54.71
N LEU A 682 -18.83 -3.82 -54.23
CA LEU A 682 -18.38 -2.91 -53.19
C LEU A 682 -18.36 -1.46 -53.68
N SER A 683 -18.02 -1.16 -54.93
CA SER A 683 -18.10 0.19 -55.49
C SER A 683 -19.53 0.76 -55.53
N LYS A 684 -20.56 -0.08 -55.43
CA LYS A 684 -21.97 0.36 -55.30
C LYS A 684 -22.37 0.65 -53.86
N VAL A 685 -21.65 0.08 -52.89
CA VAL A 685 -21.88 0.29 -51.46
C VAL A 685 -21.03 1.45 -50.96
N ILE A 686 -19.74 1.45 -51.30
CA ILE A 686 -18.74 2.42 -50.87
C ILE A 686 -18.61 3.49 -51.97
N ILE A 687 -19.59 4.38 -52.03
CA ILE A 687 -19.67 5.42 -53.06
C ILE A 687 -18.62 6.52 -52.83
N THR A 688 -18.36 6.86 -51.56
CA THR A 688 -17.38 7.89 -51.18
C THR A 688 -16.44 7.32 -50.12
N PRO A 689 -15.28 6.75 -50.53
CA PRO A 689 -14.30 6.22 -49.60
C PRO A 689 -13.84 7.27 -48.59
N LYS A 690 -13.90 6.93 -47.30
CA LYS A 690 -13.37 7.78 -46.23
C LYS A 690 -11.90 7.46 -45.97
N LEU A 691 -11.15 8.48 -45.55
CA LEU A 691 -9.77 8.33 -45.11
C LEU A 691 -9.73 7.52 -43.81
N ARG A 692 -8.88 6.49 -43.78
CA ARG A 692 -8.64 5.69 -42.57
C ARG A 692 -7.87 6.50 -41.55
N SER A 693 -8.25 6.43 -40.28
CA SER A 693 -7.46 7.08 -39.23
C SER A 693 -6.16 6.29 -38.95
N GLU A 694 -5.17 6.96 -38.36
CA GLU A 694 -3.94 6.30 -37.89
C GLU A 694 -4.19 5.25 -36.79
N LYS A 695 -5.41 5.24 -36.21
CA LYS A 695 -5.82 4.28 -35.17
C LYS A 695 -6.19 2.92 -35.74
N TRP A 696 -6.53 2.84 -37.03
CA TRP A 696 -6.83 1.58 -37.70
C TRP A 696 -5.58 1.00 -38.34
N VAL A 697 -5.05 -0.05 -37.71
CA VAL A 697 -3.91 -0.82 -38.20
C VAL A 697 -4.38 -1.86 -39.23
N SER A 698 -3.87 -1.77 -40.47
CA SER A 698 -4.23 -2.71 -41.55
C SER A 698 -3.43 -3.99 -41.47
N THR A 699 -4.13 -5.11 -41.55
CA THR A 699 -3.61 -6.47 -41.68
C THR A 699 -3.64 -6.98 -43.11
N SER A 700 -4.27 -6.26 -44.04
CA SER A 700 -4.38 -6.64 -45.45
C SER A 700 -3.34 -5.96 -46.36
N VAL A 701 -2.63 -4.97 -45.83
CA VAL A 701 -1.58 -4.24 -46.54
C VAL A 701 -0.30 -4.26 -45.72
N PRO A 702 0.87 -4.59 -46.31
CA PRO A 702 2.15 -4.50 -45.62
C PRO A 702 2.41 -3.09 -45.07
N GLN A 703 2.99 -3.00 -43.88
CA GLN A 703 3.21 -1.73 -43.18
C GLN A 703 3.96 -0.69 -44.01
N ALA A 704 4.92 -1.11 -44.84
CA ALA A 704 5.67 -0.23 -45.74
C ALA A 704 4.78 0.53 -46.74
N ASN A 705 3.60 -0.01 -47.05
CA ASN A 705 2.70 0.50 -48.09
C ASN A 705 1.46 1.20 -47.51
N TRP A 706 1.36 1.37 -46.18
CA TRP A 706 0.18 2.02 -45.57
C TRP A 706 -0.04 3.46 -46.02
N ASN A 707 1.02 4.14 -46.47
CA ASN A 707 0.96 5.52 -46.95
C ASN A 707 0.61 5.64 -48.44
N GLU A 708 0.52 4.52 -49.16
CA GLU A 708 0.12 4.52 -50.56
C GLU A 708 -1.36 4.88 -50.71
N PRO A 709 -1.76 5.55 -51.82
CA PRO A 709 -3.15 6.00 -52.03
C PRO A 709 -4.19 4.88 -51.87
N GLU A 710 -3.88 3.67 -52.31
CA GLU A 710 -4.74 2.49 -52.26
C GLU A 710 -4.97 1.98 -50.83
N ALA A 711 -4.04 2.27 -49.91
CA ALA A 711 -4.12 1.86 -48.51
C ALA A 711 -4.69 2.95 -47.60
N LYS A 712 -4.62 4.23 -47.99
CA LYS A 712 -5.07 5.36 -47.17
C LYS A 712 -6.58 5.42 -46.97
N TYR A 713 -7.37 4.98 -47.95
CA TYR A 713 -8.82 5.08 -47.91
C TYR A 713 -9.46 3.71 -47.65
N SER A 714 -10.57 3.72 -46.92
CA SER A 714 -11.44 2.56 -46.76
C SER A 714 -12.31 2.40 -48.02
N SER A 715 -11.68 2.04 -49.14
CA SER A 715 -12.31 1.99 -50.46
C SER A 715 -12.76 0.57 -50.85
N ALA A 716 -13.50 0.47 -51.95
CA ALA A 716 -13.89 -0.82 -52.53
C ALA A 716 -12.66 -1.65 -52.94
N GLU A 717 -11.61 -1.00 -53.43
CA GLU A 717 -10.32 -1.62 -53.77
C GLU A 717 -9.64 -2.17 -52.53
N TYR A 718 -9.56 -1.39 -51.44
CA TYR A 718 -8.99 -1.84 -50.17
C TYR A 718 -9.70 -3.08 -49.62
N HIS A 719 -11.04 -3.04 -49.59
CA HIS A 719 -11.84 -4.15 -49.09
C HIS A 719 -11.87 -5.36 -50.04
N THR A 720 -11.63 -5.17 -51.33
CA THR A 720 -11.40 -6.28 -52.27
C THR A 720 -10.02 -6.88 -52.02
N ASN A 721 -8.98 -6.06 -51.87
CA ASN A 721 -7.61 -6.48 -51.54
C ASN A 721 -7.56 -7.34 -50.27
N ASN A 722 -8.30 -6.97 -49.23
CA ASN A 722 -8.37 -7.74 -47.98
C ASN A 722 -8.86 -9.19 -48.18
N LEU A 723 -9.76 -9.47 -49.13
CA LEU A 723 -10.21 -10.86 -49.38
C LEU A 723 -9.17 -11.67 -50.15
N LEU A 724 -8.45 -11.01 -51.07
CA LEU A 724 -7.57 -11.68 -52.03
C LEU A 724 -6.17 -11.95 -51.47
N ASN A 725 -5.71 -11.16 -50.51
CA ASN A 725 -4.34 -11.21 -50.00
C ASN A 725 -4.24 -11.81 -48.59
N PRO A 726 -3.02 -12.25 -48.18
CA PRO A 726 -2.79 -12.79 -46.84
C PRO A 726 -3.11 -11.82 -45.70
N VAL A 727 -3.45 -12.39 -44.54
CA VAL A 727 -3.72 -11.64 -43.30
C VAL A 727 -2.45 -11.53 -42.46
N LEU A 728 -1.89 -10.33 -42.36
CA LEU A 728 -0.64 -10.00 -41.68
C LEU A 728 -0.87 -9.66 -40.19
N PHE A 729 -1.47 -10.59 -39.44
CA PHE A 729 -1.90 -10.36 -38.05
C PHE A 729 -0.73 -10.39 -37.05
N GLU A 730 0.28 -11.23 -37.24
CA GLU A 730 1.48 -11.29 -36.39
C GLU A 730 2.27 -9.98 -36.50
N GLU A 731 2.47 -9.47 -37.72
CA GLU A 731 3.23 -8.27 -37.99
C GLU A 731 2.62 -7.04 -37.30
N THR A 732 1.30 -6.95 -37.33
CA THR A 732 0.54 -5.82 -36.82
C THR A 732 0.25 -5.91 -35.33
N SER A 733 -0.03 -7.10 -34.80
CA SER A 733 -0.25 -7.30 -33.36
C SER A 733 0.98 -6.96 -32.51
N LYS A 734 2.20 -7.01 -33.07
CA LYS A 734 3.42 -6.55 -32.41
C LYS A 734 3.45 -5.04 -32.12
N LEU A 735 2.60 -4.26 -32.76
CA LEU A 735 2.46 -2.82 -32.51
C LEU A 735 1.61 -2.53 -31.26
N ILE A 736 0.93 -3.54 -30.71
CA ILE A 736 0.14 -3.40 -29.49
C ILE A 736 1.09 -3.23 -28.29
N PRO A 737 0.99 -2.13 -27.51
CA PRO A 737 1.81 -1.91 -26.33
C PRO A 737 1.64 -3.03 -25.29
N SER A 738 2.71 -3.37 -24.58
CA SER A 738 2.71 -4.52 -23.67
C SER A 738 1.79 -4.40 -22.45
N ASP A 739 1.30 -3.20 -22.12
CA ASP A 739 0.41 -2.91 -21.00
C ASP A 739 -1.04 -2.65 -21.45
N ALA A 740 -1.34 -2.83 -22.74
CA ALA A 740 -2.62 -2.52 -23.34
C ALA A 740 -3.76 -3.43 -22.87
N LEU A 741 -4.97 -2.88 -22.93
CA LEU A 741 -6.24 -3.59 -22.76
C LEU A 741 -6.78 -3.99 -24.14
N VAL A 742 -6.72 -5.27 -24.46
CA VAL A 742 -7.10 -5.85 -25.75
C VAL A 742 -8.50 -6.46 -25.66
N ILE A 743 -9.46 -5.83 -26.34
CA ILE A 743 -10.88 -6.19 -26.33
C ILE A 743 -11.21 -6.92 -27.64
N GLU A 744 -11.59 -8.18 -27.55
CA GLU A 744 -11.93 -8.97 -28.74
C GLU A 744 -13.44 -8.91 -29.04
N ILE A 745 -13.76 -8.36 -30.22
CA ILE A 745 -15.12 -8.09 -30.69
C ILE A 745 -15.47 -9.10 -31.79
N ALA A 746 -16.23 -10.13 -31.41
CA ALA A 746 -16.66 -11.20 -32.29
C ALA A 746 -17.84 -11.96 -31.68
N PRO A 747 -18.54 -12.82 -32.44
CA PRO A 747 -19.51 -13.78 -31.87
C PRO A 747 -18.87 -14.87 -30.99
N HIS A 748 -17.55 -15.04 -31.08
CA HIS A 748 -16.76 -15.88 -30.19
C HIS A 748 -15.31 -15.37 -30.17
N GLY A 749 -14.72 -15.24 -28.98
CA GLY A 749 -13.30 -14.94 -28.77
C GLY A 749 -12.33 -15.99 -29.32
N LEU A 750 -12.27 -16.14 -30.65
CA LEU A 750 -11.48 -17.10 -31.41
C LEU A 750 -9.98 -16.83 -31.29
N LEU A 751 -9.57 -15.55 -31.28
CA LEU A 751 -8.17 -15.13 -31.27
C LEU A 751 -7.56 -15.10 -29.86
N GLN A 752 -8.35 -15.28 -28.80
CA GLN A 752 -7.88 -15.27 -27.41
C GLN A 752 -6.63 -16.13 -27.17
N ALA A 753 -6.57 -17.33 -27.73
CA ALA A 753 -5.42 -18.23 -27.55
C ALA A 753 -4.15 -17.67 -28.22
N ILE A 754 -4.30 -17.05 -29.38
CA ILE A 754 -3.22 -16.42 -30.14
C ILE A 754 -2.75 -15.15 -29.41
N LEU A 755 -3.69 -14.25 -29.10
CA LEU A 755 -3.43 -12.99 -28.43
C LEU A 755 -2.74 -13.17 -27.07
N LYS A 756 -3.20 -14.12 -26.24
CA LYS A 756 -2.58 -14.37 -24.92
C LYS A 756 -1.17 -14.93 -25.00
N ARG A 757 -0.85 -15.73 -26.02
CA ARG A 757 0.51 -16.25 -26.23
C ARG A 757 1.43 -15.17 -26.77
N SER A 758 0.97 -14.39 -27.76
CA SER A 758 1.77 -13.35 -28.41
C SER A 758 1.94 -12.09 -27.58
N LEU A 759 0.96 -11.76 -26.74
CA LEU A 759 0.90 -10.52 -25.96
C LEU A 759 0.64 -10.84 -24.48
N SER A 760 1.55 -11.59 -23.86
CA SER A 760 1.38 -12.16 -22.51
C SER A 760 1.23 -11.13 -21.39
N ARG A 761 1.72 -9.90 -21.59
CA ARG A 761 1.65 -8.80 -20.62
C ARG A 761 0.38 -7.95 -20.73
N CYS A 762 -0.34 -8.05 -21.86
CA CYS A 762 -1.57 -7.31 -22.08
C CYS A 762 -2.73 -7.94 -21.31
N VAL A 763 -3.77 -7.14 -21.06
CA VAL A 763 -5.02 -7.64 -20.50
C VAL A 763 -5.97 -7.98 -21.63
N HIS A 764 -6.45 -9.23 -21.67
CA HIS A 764 -7.31 -9.73 -22.74
C HIS A 764 -8.75 -9.88 -22.26
N VAL A 765 -9.69 -9.26 -22.99
CA VAL A 765 -11.13 -9.24 -22.66
C VAL A 765 -11.96 -9.62 -23.90
N PRO A 766 -12.39 -10.88 -24.04
CA PRO A 766 -13.37 -11.25 -25.07
C PRO A 766 -14.78 -10.84 -24.63
N LEU A 767 -15.59 -10.33 -25.56
CA LEU A 767 -16.98 -9.96 -25.25
C LEU A 767 -17.96 -11.13 -25.27
N THR A 768 -17.63 -12.20 -25.99
CA THR A 768 -18.50 -13.37 -26.13
C THR A 768 -17.67 -14.66 -26.21
N LYS A 769 -18.30 -15.79 -25.88
CA LYS A 769 -17.69 -17.11 -25.96
C LYS A 769 -18.71 -18.18 -26.32
N ARG A 770 -18.40 -18.94 -27.37
CA ARG A 770 -19.19 -20.10 -27.82
C ARG A 770 -19.28 -21.17 -26.74
N GLY A 771 -20.46 -21.77 -26.58
CA GLY A 771 -20.71 -22.89 -25.67
C GLY A 771 -20.98 -22.49 -24.22
N LEU A 772 -21.17 -21.20 -23.92
CA LEU A 772 -21.62 -20.75 -22.61
C LEU A 772 -23.14 -20.87 -22.46
N SER A 773 -23.59 -21.17 -21.25
CA SER A 773 -25.01 -21.21 -20.89
C SER A 773 -25.64 -19.81 -20.85
N ASP A 774 -24.87 -18.77 -20.51
CA ASP A 774 -25.34 -17.39 -20.40
C ASP A 774 -24.35 -16.38 -21.01
N PRO A 775 -24.50 -16.06 -22.31
CA PRO A 775 -23.70 -15.05 -23.00
C PRO A 775 -23.89 -13.62 -22.50
N VAL A 776 -25.05 -13.30 -21.91
CA VAL A 776 -25.35 -11.95 -21.40
C VAL A 776 -24.56 -11.71 -20.12
N LYS A 777 -24.60 -12.66 -19.19
CA LYS A 777 -23.74 -12.65 -18.00
C LYS A 777 -22.27 -12.48 -18.38
N PHE A 778 -21.78 -13.24 -19.37
CA PHE A 778 -20.38 -13.14 -19.80
C PHE A 778 -20.01 -11.76 -20.37
N LEU A 779 -20.90 -11.14 -21.13
CA LEU A 779 -20.70 -9.77 -21.61
C LEU A 779 -20.67 -8.76 -20.45
N LEU A 780 -21.55 -8.92 -19.45
CA LEU A 780 -21.55 -8.07 -18.25
C LEU A 780 -20.28 -8.26 -17.41
N GLU A 781 -19.76 -9.49 -17.28
CA GLU A 781 -18.47 -9.78 -16.63
C GLU A 781 -17.32 -9.11 -17.39
N ALA A 782 -17.35 -9.15 -18.73
CA ALA A 782 -16.38 -8.44 -19.56
C ALA A 782 -16.43 -6.93 -19.30
N ILE A 783 -17.61 -6.31 -19.27
CA ILE A 783 -17.77 -4.87 -18.97
C ILE A 783 -17.30 -4.54 -17.55
N GLY A 784 -17.61 -5.39 -16.56
CA GLY A 784 -17.11 -5.26 -15.20
C GLY A 784 -15.58 -5.29 -15.13
N LYS A 785 -14.95 -6.21 -15.88
CA LYS A 785 -13.50 -6.28 -16.01
C LYS A 785 -12.89 -5.04 -16.67
N LEU A 786 -13.55 -4.48 -17.70
CA LEU A 786 -13.12 -3.22 -18.31
C LEU A 786 -13.09 -2.08 -17.29
N PHE A 787 -14.08 -2.03 -16.38
CA PHE A 787 -14.10 -1.06 -15.29
C PHE A 787 -12.96 -1.25 -14.29
N GLN A 788 -12.66 -2.50 -13.90
CA GLN A 788 -11.53 -2.83 -13.02
C GLN A 788 -10.18 -2.38 -13.61
N GLU A 789 -10.02 -2.53 -14.91
CA GLU A 789 -8.80 -2.14 -15.64
C GLU A 789 -8.69 -0.63 -15.92
N GLY A 790 -9.62 0.17 -15.39
CA GLY A 790 -9.54 1.63 -15.41
C GLY A 790 -10.40 2.33 -16.44
N LEU A 791 -11.29 1.61 -17.16
CA LEU A 791 -12.31 2.27 -17.99
C LEU A 791 -13.51 2.67 -17.12
N ASN A 792 -14.34 3.59 -17.64
CA ASN A 792 -15.55 4.07 -16.94
C ASN A 792 -16.79 3.92 -17.84
N PRO A 793 -17.28 2.68 -18.04
CA PRO A 793 -18.41 2.42 -18.92
C PRO A 793 -19.71 3.04 -18.37
N LYS A 794 -20.49 3.67 -19.25
CA LYS A 794 -21.82 4.26 -18.96
C LYS A 794 -22.90 3.18 -18.93
N VAL A 795 -22.88 2.34 -17.90
CA VAL A 795 -23.71 1.12 -17.84
C VAL A 795 -25.22 1.37 -17.74
N ASP A 796 -25.65 2.60 -17.45
CA ASP A 796 -27.07 2.99 -17.37
C ASP A 796 -27.82 2.78 -18.70
N ILE A 797 -27.13 2.84 -19.83
CA ILE A 797 -27.71 2.60 -21.16
C ILE A 797 -28.19 1.16 -21.37
N LEU A 798 -27.67 0.21 -20.59
CA LEU A 798 -27.95 -1.21 -20.76
C LEU A 798 -29.34 -1.56 -20.20
N TYR A 799 -29.94 -0.63 -19.44
CA TYR A 799 -31.17 -0.81 -18.69
C TYR A 799 -32.20 0.27 -19.07
N PRO A 800 -33.49 0.08 -18.74
CA PRO A 800 -34.49 1.13 -18.86
C PRO A 800 -34.10 2.38 -18.08
N LYS A 801 -34.42 3.55 -18.67
CA LYS A 801 -34.03 4.84 -18.11
C LYS A 801 -34.68 5.11 -16.75
N ILE A 802 -33.85 5.29 -15.73
CA ILE A 802 -34.26 5.69 -14.37
C ILE A 802 -34.79 7.13 -14.37
N LYS A 803 -35.94 7.36 -13.71
CA LYS A 803 -36.58 8.67 -13.59
C LYS A 803 -36.25 9.31 -12.25
N TYR A 804 -35.30 10.22 -12.24
CA TYR A 804 -34.93 11.05 -11.08
C TYR A 804 -35.97 12.15 -10.78
N PRO A 805 -36.06 12.62 -9.52
CA PRO A 805 -35.38 12.11 -8.33
C PRO A 805 -35.90 10.73 -7.94
N VAL A 806 -35.04 9.88 -7.39
CA VAL A 806 -35.45 8.56 -6.90
C VAL A 806 -36.15 8.71 -5.55
N PRO A 807 -37.30 8.05 -5.34
CA PRO A 807 -38.10 8.11 -4.11
C PRO A 807 -37.39 7.54 -2.89
N GLU A 808 -36.45 6.61 -3.08
CA GLU A 808 -35.78 5.92 -1.98
C GLU A 808 -34.42 5.37 -2.39
N ALA A 809 -33.50 5.34 -1.44
CA ALA A 809 -32.54 4.25 -1.33
C ALA A 809 -32.12 4.10 0.14
N GLN A 810 -32.21 2.87 0.66
CA GLN A 810 -31.79 2.51 2.01
C GLN A 810 -30.26 2.37 2.03
N TYR A 811 -29.57 3.42 2.48
CA TYR A 811 -28.13 3.41 2.70
C TYR A 811 -27.82 2.79 4.06
N ASN A 812 -26.78 1.96 4.14
CA ASN A 812 -26.36 1.31 5.38
C ASN A 812 -24.96 1.80 5.80
N SER A 813 -24.90 2.53 6.90
CA SER A 813 -23.68 3.06 7.53
C SER A 813 -22.99 2.07 8.48
N ARG A 814 -23.44 0.80 8.59
CA ARG A 814 -23.06 -0.11 9.71
C ARG A 814 -21.59 -0.41 9.90
N ASN A 815 -20.70 -0.12 8.94
CA ASN A 815 -19.27 -0.26 9.17
C ASN A 815 -18.50 0.74 8.31
N ARG A 816 -18.43 2.01 8.73
CA ARG A 816 -17.27 2.85 8.37
C ARG A 816 -16.02 2.18 8.94
N HIS A 817 -15.42 1.28 8.18
CA HIS A 817 -14.01 0.95 8.38
C HIS A 817 -13.22 2.20 8.02
N ILE A 818 -12.99 3.05 9.02
CA ILE A 818 -11.88 3.97 8.90
C ILE A 818 -10.63 3.11 8.70
N THR A 819 -9.90 3.48 7.67
CA THR A 819 -8.60 3.01 7.25
C THR A 819 -7.73 2.65 8.46
N LYS A 820 -6.95 1.56 8.34
CA LYS A 820 -6.07 1.02 9.39
C LYS A 820 -5.46 2.13 10.26
N ILE A 821 -5.87 2.01 11.52
CA ILE A 821 -5.56 2.76 12.72
C ILE A 821 -4.09 3.18 12.77
N ARG A 822 -3.83 4.48 13.00
CA ARG A 822 -2.62 4.92 13.69
C ARG A 822 -3.03 5.48 15.04
N GLU A 823 -2.70 4.79 16.10
CA GLU A 823 -2.63 5.41 17.42
C GLU A 823 -1.44 6.36 17.42
N PHE A 824 -1.69 7.63 17.74
CA PHE A 824 -0.62 8.62 17.91
C PHE A 824 -0.08 8.50 19.33
N VAL A 825 0.89 7.61 19.50
CA VAL A 825 1.73 7.51 20.69
C VAL A 825 2.97 8.38 20.46
N MET A 826 3.51 9.02 21.51
CA MET A 826 4.86 9.58 21.43
C MET A 826 5.81 8.48 20.99
N SER A 827 6.24 8.53 19.74
CA SER A 827 7.04 7.49 19.14
C SER A 827 8.48 7.98 19.05
N PHE A 828 9.43 7.15 19.47
CA PHE A 828 10.86 7.38 19.22
C PHE A 828 11.20 7.38 17.72
N HIS A 829 10.21 7.17 16.84
CA HIS A 829 10.32 7.29 15.39
C HIS A 829 9.94 8.66 14.86
N ASP A 830 9.46 9.57 15.72
CA ASP A 830 9.33 10.98 15.38
C ASP A 830 10.69 11.66 15.59
N ASP A 831 11.10 12.50 14.63
CA ASP A 831 12.43 13.15 14.62
C ASP A 831 12.66 13.95 15.92
N ASP A 832 11.61 14.58 16.45
CA ASP A 832 11.64 15.40 17.67
C ASP A 832 12.02 14.59 18.94
N TYR A 833 11.83 13.27 18.93
CA TYR A 833 12.12 12.38 20.07
C TYR A 833 13.11 11.26 19.71
N ALA A 834 13.70 11.31 18.51
CA ALA A 834 14.66 10.31 18.05
C ALA A 834 15.89 10.22 18.96
N PHE A 835 16.32 11.34 19.57
CA PHE A 835 17.44 11.36 20.52
C PHE A 835 17.21 10.45 21.73
N LEU A 836 15.96 10.21 22.16
CA LEU A 836 15.65 9.29 23.26
C LEU A 836 15.95 7.82 22.94
N ARG A 837 16.20 7.46 21.67
CA ARG A 837 16.70 6.11 21.30
C ARG A 837 18.09 5.83 21.88
N GLY A 838 18.87 6.88 22.13
CA GLY A 838 20.21 6.78 22.71
C GLY A 838 20.23 6.56 24.22
N HIS A 839 19.10 6.75 24.91
CA HIS A 839 18.96 6.59 26.36
C HIS A 839 18.73 5.13 26.76
N VAL A 840 19.35 4.68 27.85
CA VAL A 840 19.19 3.33 28.38
C VAL A 840 17.80 3.19 29.04
N ARG A 841 16.91 2.32 28.53
CA ARG A 841 15.58 2.04 29.12
C ARG A 841 15.41 0.59 29.57
N ASP A 842 15.93 -0.37 28.80
CA ASP A 842 15.94 -1.79 29.16
C ASP A 842 17.33 -2.18 29.66
N VAL A 843 17.40 -2.43 30.97
CA VAL A 843 18.61 -2.83 31.67
C VAL A 843 18.76 -4.35 31.52
N ARG A 844 19.56 -4.81 30.56
CA ARG A 844 20.07 -6.20 30.61
C ARG A 844 21.29 -6.21 31.51
N VAL A 845 21.22 -6.96 32.61
CA VAL A 845 22.37 -7.20 33.49
C VAL A 845 23.46 -7.88 32.66
N LEU A 846 24.54 -7.15 32.40
CA LEU A 846 25.77 -7.68 31.82
C LEU A 846 26.72 -8.02 32.98
N THR A 847 27.23 -9.24 32.97
CA THR A 847 28.05 -9.89 34.01
C THR A 847 29.45 -9.27 34.15
N HIS A 848 29.97 -9.11 35.37
CA HIS A 848 31.21 -8.37 35.66
C HIS A 848 32.47 -9.23 35.93
N PHE A 849 33.63 -8.59 35.79
CA PHE A 849 35.01 -9.06 36.03
C PHE A 849 35.59 -8.49 37.34
N ARG A 850 36.35 -9.25 38.14
CA ARG A 850 37.02 -8.70 39.35
C ARG A 850 38.28 -7.89 39.04
N HIS A 851 38.40 -6.71 39.63
CA HIS A 851 39.69 -6.05 39.87
C HIS A 851 40.23 -6.39 41.26
N HIS A 852 41.55 -6.62 41.38
CA HIS A 852 42.25 -6.69 42.66
C HIS A 852 42.66 -5.29 43.14
N ASN A 853 42.65 -5.12 44.47
CA ASN A 853 43.06 -3.92 45.19
C ASN A 853 44.30 -3.26 44.60
N ILE A 854 44.14 -1.99 44.21
CA ILE A 854 45.23 -1.12 43.79
C ILE A 854 45.73 -0.41 45.07
N GLU A 855 46.98 -0.64 45.43
CA GLU A 855 47.69 0.22 46.38
C GLU A 855 47.78 1.63 45.80
N GLN A 856 47.33 2.62 46.56
CA GLN A 856 47.45 4.04 46.20
C GLN A 856 48.93 4.42 46.05
N SER A 857 49.36 4.66 44.81
CA SER A 857 50.59 5.39 44.55
C SER A 857 50.25 6.81 44.12
N ASP A 858 50.55 7.78 44.98
CA ASP A 858 50.61 9.19 44.63
C ASP A 858 51.65 9.40 43.51
N LYS A 859 51.18 9.67 42.28
CA LYS A 859 51.99 10.28 41.20
C LYS A 859 51.11 10.75 40.03
N THR A 860 50.88 12.07 40.01
CA THR A 860 50.55 12.96 38.87
C THR A 860 49.61 12.44 37.76
N ASP A 861 48.38 12.95 37.75
CA ASP A 861 47.36 12.86 36.67
C ASP A 861 47.94 13.30 35.29
N MET A 862 48.45 12.35 34.49
CA MET A 862 48.88 12.62 33.10
C MET A 862 48.11 11.84 32.03
N VAL A 863 47.13 11.01 32.42
CA VAL A 863 46.35 10.19 31.48
C VAL A 863 44.90 10.64 31.45
N THR A 864 44.45 11.09 30.27
CA THR A 864 43.07 11.48 29.96
C THR A 864 42.42 10.37 29.15
N LEU A 865 41.28 9.86 29.63
CA LEU A 865 40.40 8.95 28.92
C LEU A 865 39.59 9.72 27.90
N SER A 866 39.53 9.22 26.67
CA SER A 866 38.66 9.70 25.60
C SER A 866 37.20 9.29 25.82
N ALA A 867 36.28 9.93 25.09
CA ALA A 867 34.85 9.57 25.10
C ALA A 867 34.62 8.08 24.83
N GLU A 868 35.35 7.51 23.86
CA GLU A 868 35.23 6.10 23.49
C GLU A 868 35.60 5.17 24.66
N GLU A 869 36.64 5.52 25.41
CA GLU A 869 37.10 4.76 26.58
C GLU A 869 36.10 4.90 27.74
N VAL A 870 35.64 6.11 28.04
CA VAL A 870 34.61 6.35 29.08
C VAL A 870 33.35 5.53 28.81
N TYR A 871 32.81 5.60 27.59
CA TYR A 871 31.59 4.87 27.23
C TYR A 871 31.81 3.38 27.03
N THR A 872 33.04 2.93 26.80
CA THR A 872 33.41 1.52 26.84
C THR A 872 33.37 0.98 28.26
N VAL A 873 33.91 1.71 29.24
CA VAL A 873 33.79 1.35 30.67
C VAL A 873 32.33 1.34 31.11
N MET A 874 31.54 2.34 30.72
CA MET A 874 30.10 2.37 31.03
C MET A 874 29.35 1.18 30.42
N ARG A 875 29.65 0.79 29.17
CA ARG A 875 29.12 -0.45 28.57
C ARG A 875 29.50 -1.70 29.33
N LEU A 876 30.73 -1.79 29.83
CA LEU A 876 31.18 -2.92 30.64
C LEU A 876 30.43 -3.00 31.97
N LYS A 877 30.13 -1.86 32.62
CA LYS A 877 29.24 -1.80 33.78
C LYS A 877 27.77 -2.14 33.45
N GLY A 878 27.42 -2.18 32.16
CA GLY A 878 26.11 -2.58 31.64
C GLY A 878 25.26 -1.45 31.04
N TYR A 879 25.78 -0.22 30.96
CA TYR A 879 25.08 0.91 30.37
C TYR A 879 25.26 0.98 28.85
N SER A 880 24.17 0.95 28.08
CA SER A 880 24.20 0.96 26.61
C SER A 880 23.89 2.32 25.98
N TYR A 881 24.48 3.41 26.50
CA TYR A 881 24.29 4.76 25.97
C TYR A 881 24.77 4.89 24.51
N LYS A 882 24.03 5.64 23.69
CA LYS A 882 24.33 5.91 22.27
C LYS A 882 23.98 7.35 21.89
N ASP A 883 24.45 7.78 20.72
CA ASP A 883 24.10 9.05 20.08
C ASP A 883 24.28 10.26 21.01
N GLU A 884 23.29 11.15 21.12
CA GLU A 884 23.39 12.39 21.91
C GLU A 884 23.62 12.17 23.42
N PHE A 885 23.33 10.97 23.95
CA PHE A 885 23.57 10.62 25.35
C PHE A 885 25.03 10.22 25.63
N GLN A 886 25.89 10.17 24.61
CA GLN A 886 27.34 10.05 24.78
C GLN A 886 28.01 11.43 24.88
N SER A 887 27.63 12.20 25.90
CA SER A 887 28.06 13.60 26.03
C SER A 887 29.35 13.81 26.83
N ILE A 888 29.96 12.78 27.45
CA ILE A 888 31.27 12.90 28.10
C ILE A 888 32.38 12.78 27.04
N GLU A 889 33.08 13.88 26.74
CA GLU A 889 34.16 13.93 25.75
C GLU A 889 35.46 13.33 26.26
N SER A 890 35.76 13.58 27.53
CA SER A 890 37.00 13.15 28.15
C SER A 890 36.85 13.05 29.67
N SER A 891 37.68 12.25 30.33
CA SER A 891 37.79 12.24 31.80
C SER A 891 39.22 11.92 32.24
N ASN A 892 39.68 12.47 33.35
CA ASN A 892 40.99 12.09 33.89
C ASN A 892 40.96 10.65 34.45
N SER A 893 42.12 9.99 34.46
CA SER A 893 42.26 8.61 34.96
C SER A 893 41.80 8.40 36.41
N SER A 894 41.86 9.43 37.25
CA SER A 894 41.35 9.43 38.63
C SER A 894 39.83 9.65 38.74
N ARG A 895 39.13 9.86 37.62
CA ARG A 895 37.66 10.04 37.49
C ARG A 895 37.10 11.18 38.34
N THR A 896 37.92 12.18 38.65
CA THR A 896 37.53 13.37 39.43
C THR A 896 37.22 14.57 38.54
N LYS A 897 37.65 14.57 37.27
CA LYS A 897 37.38 15.62 36.28
C LYS A 897 36.94 15.04 34.94
N ALA A 898 36.07 15.74 34.23
CA ALA A 898 35.64 15.37 32.88
C ALA A 898 35.25 16.58 32.04
N ASP A 899 35.33 16.46 30.72
CA ASP A 899 34.77 17.44 29.79
C ASP A 899 33.42 16.92 29.29
N ILE A 900 32.35 17.69 29.50
CA ILE A 900 30.99 17.32 29.08
C ILE A 900 30.52 18.25 27.95
N ARG A 901 30.09 17.67 26.83
CA ARG A 901 29.52 18.33 25.66
C ARG A 901 28.15 18.94 25.98
N TRP A 902 28.00 20.20 25.58
CA TRP A 902 26.75 20.94 25.59
C TRP A 902 26.19 21.06 24.17
N THR A 903 25.00 20.50 23.94
CA THR A 903 24.29 20.50 22.65
C THR A 903 22.96 21.27 22.72
N GLU A 904 22.88 22.27 23.60
CA GLU A 904 21.63 23.01 23.91
C GLU A 904 20.48 22.14 24.45
N ASN A 905 20.78 20.91 24.87
CA ASN A 905 19.83 19.94 25.40
C ASN A 905 20.13 19.64 26.88
N TRP A 906 19.32 20.19 27.77
CA TRP A 906 19.47 19.98 29.22
C TRP A 906 19.29 18.51 29.63
N ILE A 907 18.55 17.70 28.87
CA ILE A 907 18.29 16.30 29.22
C ILE A 907 19.57 15.49 29.07
N THR A 908 20.24 15.57 27.93
CA THR A 908 21.49 14.87 27.66
C THR A 908 22.62 15.40 28.54
N PHE A 909 22.66 16.72 28.77
CA PHE A 909 23.67 17.35 29.62
C PHE A 909 23.55 16.96 31.10
N LEU A 910 22.35 16.99 31.68
CA LEU A 910 22.13 16.56 33.07
C LEU A 910 22.35 15.06 33.23
N ASP A 911 21.90 14.25 32.26
CA ASP A 911 22.17 12.81 32.28
C ASP A 911 23.68 12.53 32.20
N ALA A 912 24.45 13.28 31.40
CA ALA A 912 25.91 13.15 31.35
C ALA A 912 26.58 13.48 32.69
N ILE A 913 26.04 14.41 33.48
CA ILE A 913 26.55 14.68 34.85
C ILE A 913 26.25 13.49 35.78
N PHE A 914 25.09 12.85 35.63
CA PHE A 914 24.75 11.64 36.40
C PHE A 914 25.61 10.46 35.96
N GLN A 915 25.82 10.28 34.66
CA GLN A 915 26.75 9.31 34.08
C GLN A 915 28.15 9.54 34.64
N PHE A 916 28.67 10.75 34.62
CA PHE A 916 30.00 11.05 35.16
C PHE A 916 30.10 10.71 36.66
N THR A 917 29.06 11.02 37.43
CA THR A 917 29.01 10.66 38.86
C THR A 917 28.94 9.14 39.08
N ALA A 918 28.21 8.40 38.24
CA ALA A 918 28.17 6.93 38.26
C ALA A 918 29.50 6.30 37.80
N PHE A 919 30.18 6.93 36.85
CA PHE A 919 31.50 6.54 36.36
C PHE A 919 32.58 6.69 37.45
N ALA A 920 32.50 7.78 38.21
CA ALA A 920 33.41 8.08 39.31
C ALA A 920 33.18 7.21 40.57
N ARG A 921 32.02 6.54 40.70
CA ARG A 921 31.75 5.60 41.79
C ARG A 921 32.49 4.28 41.60
N ASP A 922 32.99 3.76 42.72
CA ASP A 922 33.61 2.43 42.83
C ASP A 922 32.54 1.34 42.98
N TYR A 923 31.63 1.27 42.00
CA TYR A 923 30.64 0.21 41.86
C TYR A 923 30.68 -0.35 40.45
N ASP A 924 30.66 -1.67 40.39
CA ASP A 924 31.01 -2.46 39.20
C ASP A 924 29.80 -2.91 38.37
N GLY A 925 28.58 -2.69 38.86
CA GLY A 925 27.34 -2.98 38.15
C GLY A 925 26.58 -1.73 37.70
N ILE A 926 25.35 -1.95 37.23
CA ILE A 926 24.45 -0.87 36.81
C ILE A 926 23.86 -0.20 38.05
N SER A 927 23.98 1.12 38.10
CA SER A 927 23.43 2.00 39.11
C SER A 927 22.44 2.98 38.49
N THR A 928 21.22 3.04 39.01
CA THR A 928 20.22 4.04 38.58
C THR A 928 20.10 5.13 39.63
N PRO A 929 20.15 6.43 39.26
CA PRO A 929 19.86 7.52 40.18
C PRO A 929 18.55 7.29 40.92
N SER A 930 18.57 7.38 42.26
CA SER A 930 17.40 7.14 43.11
C SER A 930 16.96 8.36 43.91
N LEU A 931 17.90 9.22 44.28
CA LEU A 931 17.62 10.43 45.06
C LEU A 931 18.65 11.52 44.72
N ILE A 932 18.21 12.77 44.66
CA ILE A 932 19.11 13.94 44.62
C ILE A 932 18.75 14.82 45.81
N ARG A 933 19.69 15.06 46.72
CA ARG A 933 19.46 15.92 47.89
C ARG A 933 19.23 17.37 47.48
N LYS A 934 20.06 17.91 46.58
CA LYS A 934 19.92 19.26 46.06
C LYS A 934 20.49 19.37 44.64
N LEU A 935 19.74 19.99 43.74
CA LEU A 935 20.16 20.33 42.38
C LEU A 935 20.03 21.84 42.20
N THR A 936 21.13 22.50 41.86
CA THR A 936 21.14 23.93 41.51
C THR A 936 21.48 24.07 40.02
N ILE A 937 20.66 24.80 39.27
CA ILE A 937 20.95 25.15 37.87
C ILE A 937 20.94 26.68 37.76
N ASN A 938 22.10 27.26 37.48
CA ASN A 938 22.25 28.68 37.19
C ASN A 938 22.57 28.87 35.71
N VAL A 939 21.56 29.26 34.94
CA VAL A 939 21.64 29.35 33.47
C VAL A 939 22.61 30.45 33.02
N ASP A 940 22.64 31.59 33.70
CA ASP A 940 23.53 32.71 33.35
C ASP A 940 24.99 32.36 33.61
N LYS A 941 25.27 31.70 34.74
CA LYS A 941 26.60 31.16 35.06
C LYS A 941 27.01 30.08 34.06
N HIS A 942 26.10 29.17 33.70
CA HIS A 942 26.36 28.12 32.73
C HIS A 942 26.77 28.69 31.37
N LYS A 943 26.03 29.69 30.86
CA LYS A 943 26.33 30.35 29.58
C LYS A 943 27.74 30.98 29.54
N ASN A 944 28.25 31.46 30.67
CA ASN A 944 29.59 32.05 30.77
C ASN A 944 30.72 31.02 30.92
N GLU A 945 30.42 29.81 31.37
CA GLU A 945 31.41 28.74 31.64
C GLU A 945 31.53 27.73 30.48
N VAL A 946 30.60 27.75 29.52
CA VAL A 946 30.61 26.92 28.31
C VAL A 946 31.73 27.39 27.35
N LYS A 947 32.62 26.49 26.94
CA LYS A 947 33.78 26.75 26.07
C LYS A 947 33.58 26.15 24.67
N PRO A 948 33.97 26.83 23.57
CA PRO A 948 33.88 26.27 22.23
C PRO A 948 35.01 25.27 21.96
N ILE A 949 34.70 24.11 21.36
CA ILE A 949 35.70 23.10 20.97
C ILE A 949 35.97 23.08 19.45
N SER A 950 35.00 23.47 18.61
CA SER A 950 35.15 23.75 17.16
C SER A 950 33.84 24.34 16.60
N ALA A 951 33.69 24.46 15.26
CA ALA A 951 32.59 25.17 14.59
C ALA A 951 31.17 24.73 14.97
N ASP A 952 30.97 23.52 15.52
CA ASP A 952 29.65 22.94 15.79
C ASP A 952 29.46 22.35 17.20
N GLY A 953 30.24 22.75 18.22
CA GLY A 953 30.00 22.23 19.58
C GLY A 953 30.72 22.94 20.73
N PHE A 954 30.08 22.95 21.90
CA PHE A 954 30.61 23.52 23.14
C PHE A 954 30.79 22.46 24.24
N THR A 955 31.68 22.71 25.21
CA THR A 955 31.88 21.86 26.40
C THR A 955 31.91 22.63 27.71
N CYS A 956 31.75 21.90 28.81
CA CYS A 956 31.91 22.37 30.17
C CYS A 956 32.81 21.42 30.96
N ASP A 957 33.69 21.99 31.78
CA ASP A 957 34.50 21.21 32.71
C ASP A 957 33.62 20.75 33.89
N ALA A 958 33.62 19.45 34.14
CA ALA A 958 32.95 18.79 35.26
C ALA A 958 33.96 18.36 36.32
N GLU A 959 33.61 18.52 37.60
CA GLU A 959 34.42 18.12 38.75
C GLU A 959 33.57 17.32 39.74
N PHE A 960 34.09 16.18 40.20
CA PHE A 960 33.46 15.30 41.19
C PHE A 960 34.29 15.22 42.47
N HIS A 961 33.63 15.45 43.60
CA HIS A 961 34.20 15.36 44.93
C HIS A 961 33.56 14.20 45.71
N SER A 962 34.31 13.10 45.85
CA SER A 962 33.84 11.85 46.46
C SER A 962 33.44 11.98 47.94
N VAL A 963 34.18 12.77 48.73
CA VAL A 963 33.93 12.97 50.17
C VAL A 963 32.63 13.72 50.44
N TYR A 964 32.33 14.74 49.62
CA TYR A 964 31.14 15.57 49.76
C TYR A 964 29.96 15.06 48.92
N LYS A 965 30.15 14.00 48.12
CA LYS A 965 29.18 13.47 47.14
C LYS A 965 28.58 14.59 46.27
N PHE A 966 29.47 15.40 45.71
CA PHE A 966 29.14 16.65 45.03
C PHE A 966 29.75 16.65 43.63
N THR A 967 28.95 16.98 42.61
CA THR A 967 29.38 17.12 41.21
C THR A 967 29.01 18.49 40.69
N LYS A 968 29.96 19.21 40.10
CA LYS A 968 29.72 20.52 39.47
C LYS A 968 30.12 20.44 38.00
N CYS A 969 29.32 21.01 37.10
CA CYS A 969 29.66 21.14 35.69
C CYS A 969 29.00 22.40 35.10
N GLY A 970 29.81 23.37 34.69
CA GLY A 970 29.32 24.71 34.34
C GLY A 970 28.47 25.32 35.47
N GLY A 971 27.33 25.91 35.12
CA GLY A 971 26.35 26.44 36.07
C GLY A 971 25.48 25.40 36.78
N VAL A 972 25.74 24.09 36.64
CA VAL A 972 24.99 23.02 37.32
C VAL A 972 25.78 22.49 38.50
N GLU A 973 25.12 22.36 39.65
CA GLU A 973 25.67 21.77 40.88
C GLU A 973 24.70 20.68 41.38
N VAL A 974 25.18 19.45 41.49
CA VAL A 974 24.45 18.28 41.97
C VAL A 974 25.06 17.84 43.30
N ASP A 975 24.28 17.95 44.37
CA ASP A 975 24.69 17.62 45.73
C ASP A 975 23.87 16.45 46.28
N GLY A 976 24.57 15.45 46.82
CA GLY A 976 23.95 14.28 47.45
C GLY A 976 23.16 13.42 46.46
N LEU A 977 23.72 13.16 45.27
CA LEU A 977 23.18 12.20 44.32
C LEU A 977 23.41 10.77 44.85
N GLU A 978 22.32 10.04 45.07
CA GLU A 978 22.32 8.63 45.46
C GLU A 978 21.86 7.75 44.31
N PHE A 979 22.33 6.51 44.33
CA PHE A 979 22.01 5.52 43.32
C PHE A 979 21.48 4.24 43.98
N LYS A 980 20.60 3.56 43.25
CA LYS A 980 20.20 2.19 43.51
C LYS A 980 20.98 1.25 42.61
N ASP A 981 21.72 0.34 43.22
CA ASP A 981 22.63 -0.58 42.55
C ASP A 981 21.93 -1.92 42.23
N ALA A 982 22.08 -2.43 41.01
CA ALA A 982 21.55 -3.73 40.59
C ALA A 982 22.54 -4.87 40.92
N PRO A 983 22.08 -6.07 41.34
CA PRO A 983 22.96 -7.16 41.76
C PRO A 983 23.83 -7.70 40.62
N VAL A 984 25.10 -8.00 40.93
CA VAL A 984 26.11 -8.54 39.99
C VAL A 984 26.07 -10.07 39.98
N ILE A 985 25.98 -10.70 38.80
CA ILE A 985 25.97 -12.16 38.61
C ILE A 985 27.35 -12.62 38.11
N GLU A 986 28.01 -13.59 38.77
CA GLU A 986 29.33 -14.14 38.39
C GLU A 986 29.21 -15.41 37.50
N GLN A 987 29.87 -15.43 36.33
CA GLN A 987 30.17 -16.64 35.54
C GLN A 987 31.58 -16.60 34.92
N GLN A 988 32.10 -17.76 34.52
CA GLN A 988 33.50 -18.09 34.20
C GLN A 988 34.27 -17.10 33.28
N GLN A 989 35.56 -16.99 33.60
CA GLN A 989 36.58 -16.03 33.16
C GLN A 989 36.90 -16.10 31.65
N ASP A 990 36.52 -15.07 30.87
CA ASP A 990 36.98 -14.90 29.47
C ASP A 990 37.98 -13.73 29.37
N ASN A 991 39.25 -14.03 29.12
CA ASN A 991 40.33 -13.03 29.02
C ASN A 991 40.14 -12.12 27.79
N LEU A 992 40.30 -10.80 27.95
CA LEU A 992 40.43 -9.89 26.79
C LEU A 992 41.73 -10.13 26.05
N LEU A 993 41.65 -10.28 24.74
CA LEU A 993 42.79 -10.51 23.87
C LEU A 993 42.78 -9.48 22.73
N ILE A 994 43.94 -8.87 22.45
CA ILE A 994 44.13 -7.91 21.35
C ILE A 994 44.61 -8.69 20.11
N ARG A 995 44.09 -8.35 18.93
CA ARG A 995 44.44 -9.00 17.65
C ARG A 995 45.38 -8.10 16.83
N ASP A 996 46.55 -8.61 16.46
CA ASP A 996 47.44 -8.02 15.46
C ASP A 996 47.28 -8.72 14.11
N PHE A 997 47.57 -8.01 13.01
CA PHE A 997 47.52 -8.57 11.66
C PHE A 997 48.91 -8.70 11.04
N VAL A 998 49.27 -9.91 10.60
CA VAL A 998 50.58 -10.26 10.01
C VAL A 998 50.38 -10.69 8.55
N PRO A 999 51.07 -10.08 7.56
CA PRO A 999 50.98 -10.50 6.17
C PRO A 999 51.35 -11.98 5.98
N TYR A 1000 50.62 -12.69 5.12
CA TYR A 1000 50.91 -14.11 4.83
C TYR A 1000 52.33 -14.32 4.27
N PHE A 1001 52.81 -13.38 3.46
CA PHE A 1001 54.16 -13.37 2.91
C PHE A 1001 54.90 -12.13 3.39
N LEU A 1002 55.94 -12.32 4.20
CA LEU A 1002 56.75 -11.24 4.73
C LEU A 1002 58.14 -11.28 4.06
N THR A 1003 58.58 -10.18 3.46
CA THR A 1003 59.89 -10.08 2.79
C THR A 1003 61.07 -9.80 3.74
N GLY A 1004 60.82 -9.72 5.06
CA GLY A 1004 61.82 -9.43 6.10
C GLY A 1004 61.91 -10.50 7.19
N GLN A 1005 62.85 -10.32 8.14
CA GLN A 1005 63.00 -11.20 9.30
C GLN A 1005 61.88 -11.00 10.32
N ILE A 1006 61.30 -12.10 10.82
CA ILE A 1006 60.31 -12.08 11.90
C ILE A 1006 60.77 -12.94 13.08
N GLU A 1007 60.36 -12.58 14.30
CA GLU A 1007 60.65 -13.36 15.49
C GLU A 1007 60.01 -14.75 15.41
N ILE A 1008 60.75 -15.80 15.76
CA ILE A 1008 60.30 -17.20 15.66
C ILE A 1008 59.00 -17.45 16.45
N LYS A 1009 58.85 -16.83 17.62
CA LYS A 1009 57.65 -16.95 18.44
C LYS A 1009 56.43 -16.42 17.69
N THR A 1010 56.55 -15.24 17.10
CA THR A 1010 55.47 -14.59 16.35
C THR A 1010 55.13 -15.38 15.08
N ALA A 1011 56.14 -15.89 14.36
CA ALA A 1011 55.93 -16.74 13.18
C ALA A 1011 55.15 -18.03 13.51
N LEU A 1012 55.57 -18.73 14.57
CA LEU A 1012 54.90 -19.96 15.01
C LEU A 1012 53.49 -19.68 15.54
N GLN A 1013 53.31 -18.63 16.35
CA GLN A 1013 51.99 -18.23 16.86
C GLN A 1013 51.01 -17.89 15.73
N THR A 1014 51.47 -17.15 14.72
CA THR A 1014 50.67 -16.80 13.54
C THR A 1014 50.27 -18.05 12.75
N ASN A 1015 51.22 -18.97 12.50
CA ASN A 1015 50.92 -20.21 11.79
C ASN A 1015 49.98 -21.14 12.57
N MET A 1016 50.17 -21.28 13.89
CA MET A 1016 49.27 -22.06 14.73
C MET A 1016 47.87 -21.45 14.79
N GLN A 1017 47.76 -20.12 14.80
CA GLN A 1017 46.46 -19.43 14.73
C GLN A 1017 45.75 -19.71 13.40
N LEU A 1018 46.46 -19.68 12.27
CA LEU A 1018 45.89 -20.04 10.97
C LEU A 1018 45.37 -21.46 10.94
N VAL A 1019 46.15 -22.42 11.45
CA VAL A 1019 45.73 -23.81 11.53
C VAL A 1019 44.46 -23.91 12.38
N PHE A 1020 44.46 -23.29 13.57
CA PHE A 1020 43.33 -23.32 14.49
C PHE A 1020 42.05 -22.74 13.88
N GLU A 1021 42.14 -21.59 13.20
CA GLU A 1021 40.99 -20.95 12.55
C GLU A 1021 40.39 -21.79 11.40
N ASN A 1022 41.18 -22.70 10.85
CA ASN A 1022 40.80 -23.55 9.72
C ASN A 1022 40.30 -24.94 10.12
N ILE A 1023 40.41 -25.32 11.39
CA ILE A 1023 39.79 -26.54 11.93
C ILE A 1023 38.46 -26.22 12.63
N THR A 1024 37.64 -27.25 12.86
CA THR A 1024 36.31 -27.11 13.48
C THR A 1024 36.31 -27.49 14.96
N GLN A 1025 37.31 -28.25 15.40
CA GLN A 1025 37.48 -28.70 16.77
C GLN A 1025 38.41 -27.76 17.54
N ASN A 1026 38.27 -27.73 18.86
CA ASN A 1026 39.13 -26.92 19.72
C ASN A 1026 40.55 -27.53 19.90
N ASN A 1027 40.75 -28.81 19.52
CA ASN A 1027 42.02 -29.51 19.69
C ASN A 1027 42.73 -29.71 18.34
N ILE A 1028 43.95 -29.19 18.20
CA ILE A 1028 44.79 -29.35 17.02
C ILE A 1028 45.59 -30.65 17.16
N ARG A 1029 45.32 -31.63 16.29
CA ARG A 1029 46.06 -32.90 16.26
C ARG A 1029 47.30 -32.74 15.38
N VAL A 1030 48.47 -32.85 16.01
CA VAL A 1030 49.77 -32.62 15.40
C VAL A 1030 50.56 -33.91 15.30
N VAL A 1031 51.12 -34.18 14.13
CA VAL A 1031 52.16 -35.20 13.95
C VAL A 1031 53.51 -34.50 13.81
N ASP A 1032 54.46 -34.92 14.63
CA ASP A 1032 55.79 -34.31 14.73
C ASP A 1032 56.87 -35.27 14.21
N LEU A 1033 57.53 -34.86 13.13
CA LEU A 1033 58.64 -35.56 12.49
C LEU A 1033 59.96 -34.78 12.61
N LEU A 1034 60.07 -33.89 13.60
CA LEU A 1034 61.30 -33.16 13.83
C LEU A 1034 62.41 -34.10 14.32
N SER A 1035 63.65 -33.82 13.90
CA SER A 1035 64.81 -34.49 14.46
C SER A 1035 64.97 -34.11 15.94
N LYS A 1036 65.61 -34.97 16.75
CA LYS A 1036 65.86 -34.70 18.19
C LYS A 1036 66.60 -33.37 18.45
N LYS A 1037 67.32 -32.84 17.46
CA LYS A 1037 68.05 -31.57 17.55
C LYS A 1037 67.12 -30.35 17.56
N SER A 1038 65.90 -30.48 17.05
CA SER A 1038 64.94 -29.38 16.89
C SER A 1038 63.78 -29.42 17.88
N SER A 1039 63.90 -30.21 18.94
CA SER A 1039 62.91 -30.38 20.01
C SER A 1039 62.46 -29.08 20.67
N ARG A 1040 63.34 -28.05 20.72
CA ARG A 1040 63.00 -26.71 21.23
C ARG A 1040 61.89 -26.02 20.44
N ILE A 1041 61.75 -26.30 19.15
CA ILE A 1041 60.69 -25.69 18.32
C ILE A 1041 59.33 -26.26 18.69
N LEU A 1042 59.25 -27.56 18.97
CA LEU A 1042 58.03 -28.21 19.44
C LEU A 1042 57.56 -27.65 20.79
N GLU A 1043 58.49 -27.41 21.73
CA GLU A 1043 58.17 -26.74 23.00
C GLU A 1043 57.64 -25.32 22.78
N LEU A 1044 58.24 -24.59 21.83
CA LEU A 1044 57.79 -23.25 21.51
C LEU A 1044 56.39 -23.25 20.88
N ILE A 1045 56.08 -24.23 20.02
CA ILE A 1045 54.73 -24.41 19.44
C ILE A 1045 53.70 -24.70 20.54
N LYS A 1046 54.03 -25.58 21.50
CA LYS A 1046 53.15 -25.82 22.66
C LYS A 1046 52.87 -24.53 23.42
N LYS A 1047 53.92 -23.74 23.67
CA LYS A 1047 53.81 -22.48 24.41
C LYS A 1047 53.01 -21.42 23.66
N THR A 1048 53.24 -21.25 22.35
CA THR A 1048 52.51 -20.26 21.55
C THR A 1048 51.06 -20.66 21.34
N THR A 1049 50.75 -21.96 21.27
CA THR A 1049 49.36 -22.43 21.14
C THR A 1049 48.54 -22.17 22.40
N LEU A 1050 49.14 -22.23 23.59
CA LEU A 1050 48.47 -21.85 24.85
C LEU A 1050 48.09 -20.37 24.92
N GLU A 1051 48.69 -19.52 24.09
CA GLU A 1051 48.30 -18.11 23.97
C GLU A 1051 47.09 -17.92 23.04
N ILE A 1052 46.68 -18.96 22.31
CA ILE A 1052 45.49 -18.96 21.46
C ILE A 1052 44.26 -19.36 22.30
N PRO A 1053 43.19 -18.55 22.31
CA PRO A 1053 42.02 -18.82 23.14
C PRO A 1053 41.30 -20.10 22.72
N SER A 1054 40.99 -20.97 23.68
CA SER A 1054 40.28 -22.23 23.47
C SER A 1054 41.00 -23.28 22.60
N ALA A 1055 42.29 -23.07 22.25
CA ALA A 1055 43.06 -24.05 21.49
C ALA A 1055 43.74 -25.05 22.43
N GLU A 1056 43.49 -26.34 22.18
CA GLU A 1056 44.20 -27.46 22.77
C GLU A 1056 45.07 -28.13 21.72
N LEU A 1057 46.08 -28.88 22.15
CA LEU A 1057 47.05 -29.47 21.23
C LEU A 1057 47.40 -30.90 21.64
N THR A 1058 47.25 -31.82 20.70
CA THR A 1058 47.60 -33.24 20.89
C THR A 1058 48.71 -33.61 19.91
N ILE A 1059 49.90 -33.96 20.41
CA ILE A 1059 51.06 -34.30 19.57
C ILE A 1059 51.35 -35.80 19.61
N LYS A 1060 51.58 -36.39 18.43
CA LYS A 1060 52.24 -37.69 18.25
C LYS A 1060 53.60 -37.48 17.58
N SER A 1061 54.70 -37.76 18.28
CA SER A 1061 56.08 -37.59 17.76
C SER A 1061 56.69 -38.92 17.33
N PHE A 1062 57.24 -38.98 16.11
CA PHE A 1062 57.84 -40.19 15.54
C PHE A 1062 59.34 -40.05 15.19
N GLY A 1063 59.91 -38.84 15.20
CA GLY A 1063 61.28 -38.58 14.77
C GLY A 1063 61.44 -38.51 13.25
N ASP A 1064 62.65 -38.23 12.75
CA ASP A 1064 62.92 -37.88 11.33
C ASP A 1064 62.95 -39.09 10.35
N GLU A 1065 62.79 -40.33 10.85
CA GLU A 1065 62.76 -41.53 10.00
C GLU A 1065 61.35 -41.86 9.52
N VAL A 1066 61.02 -41.43 8.30
CA VAL A 1066 59.69 -41.59 7.66
C VAL A 1066 59.32 -43.06 7.37
N GLY A 1067 60.27 -44.00 7.50
CA GLY A 1067 60.12 -45.41 7.12
C GLY A 1067 59.23 -46.27 8.01
N ASP A 1068 58.99 -45.87 9.27
CA ASP A 1068 58.23 -46.65 10.26
C ASP A 1068 56.77 -46.19 10.45
N ILE A 1069 56.29 -45.25 9.62
CA ILE A 1069 54.98 -44.60 9.82
C ILE A 1069 53.91 -45.24 8.92
N LYS A 1070 52.75 -45.59 9.48
CA LYS A 1070 51.64 -46.21 8.73
C LYS A 1070 50.64 -45.15 8.27
N MET A 1071 49.90 -45.43 7.19
CA MET A 1071 48.90 -44.48 6.65
C MET A 1071 47.83 -44.09 7.68
N ASN A 1072 47.42 -45.02 8.54
CA ASN A 1072 46.45 -44.77 9.61
C ASN A 1072 46.93 -43.76 10.67
N ASP A 1073 48.23 -43.53 10.80
CA ASP A 1073 48.75 -42.54 11.76
C ASP A 1073 48.45 -41.10 11.31
N PHE A 1074 48.13 -40.89 10.04
CA PHE A 1074 47.81 -39.58 9.45
C PHE A 1074 46.31 -39.32 9.22
N GLU A 1075 45.43 -40.32 9.40
CA GLU A 1075 43.99 -40.22 9.07
C GLU A 1075 43.27 -39.08 9.79
N GLU A 1076 43.73 -38.73 10.99
CA GLU A 1076 43.15 -37.70 11.85
C GLU A 1076 44.10 -36.50 12.10
N THR A 1077 45.09 -36.28 11.23
CA THR A 1077 46.08 -35.21 11.43
C THR A 1077 45.63 -33.87 10.87
N ASP A 1078 45.64 -32.83 11.72
CA ASP A 1078 45.32 -31.46 11.34
C ASP A 1078 46.57 -30.67 10.91
N LEU A 1079 47.72 -30.96 11.54
CA LEU A 1079 49.02 -30.34 11.24
C LEU A 1079 50.17 -31.35 11.28
N LEU A 1080 51.00 -31.37 10.23
CA LEU A 1080 52.28 -32.09 10.20
C LEU A 1080 53.44 -31.11 10.38
N ILE A 1081 54.38 -31.40 11.27
CA ILE A 1081 55.62 -30.61 11.43
C ILE A 1081 56.81 -31.42 10.92
N ILE A 1082 57.61 -30.85 10.02
CA ILE A 1082 58.69 -31.58 9.33
C ILE A 1082 59.86 -30.67 8.95
N GLU A 1083 61.08 -31.22 8.97
CA GLU A 1083 62.29 -30.51 8.55
C GLU A 1083 62.67 -30.85 7.11
N ASN A 1084 63.18 -29.83 6.40
CA ASN A 1084 63.76 -29.90 5.06
C ASN A 1084 62.89 -30.67 4.04
N LEU A 1085 61.60 -30.34 3.98
CA LEU A 1085 60.64 -31.00 3.11
C LEU A 1085 60.80 -30.52 1.66
N LEU A 1086 60.81 -29.20 1.44
CA LEU A 1086 60.76 -28.59 0.12
C LEU A 1086 62.03 -28.85 -0.70
N GLY A 1087 63.17 -29.08 -0.03
CA GLY A 1087 64.43 -29.47 -0.67
C GLY A 1087 64.54 -30.96 -1.06
N ASN A 1088 63.57 -31.82 -0.70
CA ASN A 1088 63.63 -33.27 -0.94
C ASN A 1088 62.35 -33.78 -1.64
N GLU A 1089 62.41 -33.92 -2.96
CA GLU A 1089 61.26 -34.28 -3.80
C GLU A 1089 60.66 -35.65 -3.46
N GLN A 1090 61.48 -36.63 -3.08
CA GLN A 1090 61.00 -37.95 -2.67
C GLN A 1090 60.25 -37.88 -1.32
N LYS A 1091 60.75 -37.07 -0.37
CA LYS A 1091 60.08 -36.81 0.93
C LYS A 1091 58.72 -36.13 0.68
N MET A 1092 58.65 -35.14 -0.22
CA MET A 1092 57.39 -34.49 -0.61
C MET A 1092 56.37 -35.46 -1.22
N LYS A 1093 56.81 -36.34 -2.13
CA LYS A 1093 55.92 -37.30 -2.78
C LYS A 1093 55.38 -38.34 -1.79
N ASN A 1094 56.22 -38.82 -0.88
CA ASN A 1094 55.80 -39.76 0.17
C ASN A 1094 54.78 -39.10 1.11
N ILE A 1095 55.08 -37.91 1.64
CA ILE A 1095 54.17 -37.17 2.52
C ILE A 1095 52.84 -36.84 1.82
N ASN A 1096 52.88 -36.44 0.53
CA ASN A 1096 51.65 -36.20 -0.23
C ASN A 1096 50.75 -37.44 -0.33
N ASN A 1097 51.31 -38.64 -0.44
CA ASN A 1097 50.52 -39.88 -0.54
C ASN A 1097 49.82 -40.24 0.78
N PHE A 1098 50.41 -39.88 1.92
CA PHE A 1098 49.85 -40.22 3.24
C PHE A 1098 48.91 -39.14 3.82
N LEU A 1099 49.02 -37.88 3.38
CA LEU A 1099 48.23 -36.78 3.93
C LEU A 1099 46.83 -36.67 3.33
N ASN A 1100 45.86 -36.47 4.22
CA ASN A 1100 44.49 -36.13 3.85
C ASN A 1100 44.38 -34.72 3.26
N ILE A 1101 43.37 -34.52 2.41
CA ILE A 1101 43.05 -33.20 1.86
C ILE A 1101 42.55 -32.31 2.99
N GLY A 1102 43.20 -31.17 3.20
CA GLY A 1102 42.87 -30.22 4.27
C GLY A 1102 43.91 -30.13 5.38
N THR A 1103 44.81 -31.12 5.51
CA THR A 1103 45.89 -31.11 6.50
C THR A 1103 46.93 -30.03 6.17
N PHE A 1104 47.38 -29.29 7.19
CA PHE A 1104 48.44 -28.31 7.08
C PHE A 1104 49.81 -28.94 7.31
N ILE A 1105 50.86 -28.35 6.74
CA ILE A 1105 52.25 -28.75 6.97
C ILE A 1105 53.06 -27.53 7.36
N LEU A 1106 53.69 -27.58 8.53
CA LEU A 1106 54.68 -26.61 8.96
C LEU A 1106 56.08 -27.16 8.61
N ALA A 1107 56.64 -26.67 7.51
CA ALA A 1107 57.95 -27.08 7.02
C ALA A 1107 59.04 -26.11 7.50
N LEU A 1108 60.06 -26.65 8.16
CA LEU A 1108 61.23 -25.90 8.63
C LEU A 1108 62.42 -26.17 7.70
N GLU A 1109 62.81 -25.16 6.93
CA GLU A 1109 63.86 -25.26 5.91
C GLU A 1109 65.14 -24.56 6.39
N GLN A 1110 66.23 -25.32 6.55
CA GLN A 1110 67.50 -24.80 7.07
C GLN A 1110 68.33 -24.05 6.01
N THR A 1111 68.00 -24.22 4.72
CA THR A 1111 68.60 -23.50 3.60
C THR A 1111 67.57 -22.57 2.97
N ALA A 1112 68.01 -21.40 2.49
CA ALA A 1112 67.11 -20.47 1.82
C ALA A 1112 66.57 -21.07 0.51
N ILE A 1113 65.27 -21.41 0.51
CA ILE A 1113 64.54 -21.89 -0.67
C ILE A 1113 63.83 -20.69 -1.32
N GLU A 1114 63.91 -20.58 -2.64
CA GLU A 1114 63.22 -19.53 -3.40
C GLU A 1114 61.71 -19.58 -3.15
N ASN A 1115 61.11 -18.47 -2.72
CA ASN A 1115 59.70 -18.41 -2.35
C ASN A 1115 58.78 -18.49 -3.58
N HIS A 1116 58.06 -19.60 -3.74
CA HIS A 1116 57.08 -19.81 -4.81
C HIS A 1116 55.67 -19.92 -4.22
N PRO A 1117 54.60 -19.47 -4.92
CA PRO A 1117 53.23 -19.54 -4.39
C PRO A 1117 52.70 -20.98 -4.23
N LYS A 1118 53.32 -21.96 -4.91
CA LYS A 1118 53.00 -23.39 -4.85
C LYS A 1118 54.28 -24.20 -5.06
N TYR A 1119 54.39 -25.36 -4.42
CA TYR A 1119 55.43 -26.37 -4.69
C TYR A 1119 54.77 -27.72 -4.96
N ASN A 1120 54.86 -28.21 -6.21
CA ASN A 1120 54.33 -29.49 -6.66
C ASN A 1120 52.89 -29.75 -6.16
N PHE A 1121 52.74 -30.49 -5.06
CA PHE A 1121 51.47 -30.93 -4.48
C PHE A 1121 50.88 -30.00 -3.41
N PHE A 1122 51.59 -28.94 -3.02
CA PHE A 1122 51.22 -28.07 -1.90
C PHE A 1122 51.12 -26.59 -2.29
N ASN A 1123 50.04 -25.93 -1.84
CA ASN A 1123 49.89 -24.49 -1.86
C ASN A 1123 50.67 -23.87 -0.69
N VAL A 1124 51.36 -22.76 -0.93
CA VAL A 1124 52.00 -22.00 0.14
C VAL A 1124 51.01 -21.02 0.76
N ILE A 1125 50.78 -21.17 2.06
CA ILE A 1125 49.88 -20.33 2.85
C ILE A 1125 50.67 -19.16 3.43
N THR A 1126 51.77 -19.44 4.12
CA THR A 1126 52.68 -18.41 4.65
C THR A 1126 54.14 -18.75 4.42
N THR A 1127 54.96 -17.71 4.34
CA THR A 1127 56.43 -17.81 4.30
C THR A 1127 57.03 -16.79 5.26
N PHE A 1128 57.75 -17.27 6.27
CA PHE A 1128 58.39 -16.45 7.29
C PHE A 1128 59.87 -16.76 7.42
N SER A 1129 60.72 -15.77 7.13
CA SER A 1129 62.16 -15.87 7.32
C SER A 1129 62.52 -15.57 8.78
N VAL A 1130 63.18 -16.52 9.45
CA VAL A 1130 63.54 -16.41 10.86
C VAL A 1130 65.02 -16.76 11.04
N GLN A 1131 65.85 -15.75 11.29
CA GLN A 1131 67.31 -15.89 11.44
C GLN A 1131 67.94 -16.69 10.28
N ASN A 1132 68.40 -17.92 10.54
CA ASN A 1132 69.09 -18.78 9.58
C ASN A 1132 68.19 -19.90 8.99
N GLN A 1133 66.87 -19.82 9.15
CA GLN A 1133 65.92 -20.79 8.60
C GLN A 1133 64.66 -20.09 8.07
N VAL A 1134 63.92 -20.77 7.18
CA VAL A 1134 62.64 -20.28 6.66
C VAL A 1134 61.53 -21.24 7.08
N ILE A 1135 60.45 -20.70 7.63
CA ILE A 1135 59.28 -21.45 8.07
C ILE A 1135 58.18 -21.26 7.04
N PHE A 1136 57.75 -22.37 6.43
CA PHE A 1136 56.62 -22.39 5.50
C PHE A 1136 55.41 -23.07 6.15
N LEU A 1137 54.24 -22.46 5.98
CA LEU A 1137 52.97 -23.15 6.20
C LEU A 1137 52.40 -23.53 4.84
N LEU A 1138 52.25 -24.83 4.62
CA LEU A 1138 51.79 -25.41 3.37
C LEU A 1138 50.43 -26.10 3.58
N LYS A 1139 49.65 -26.22 2.50
CA LYS A 1139 48.41 -26.99 2.49
C LYS A 1139 48.31 -27.77 1.19
N LYS A 1140 47.96 -29.06 1.27
CA LYS A 1140 47.80 -29.92 0.09
C LYS A 1140 46.80 -29.31 -0.91
N ILE A 1141 47.17 -29.31 -2.19
CA ILE A 1141 46.34 -28.76 -3.27
C ILE A 1141 45.10 -29.63 -3.40
N ASP A 1142 43.93 -29.01 -3.32
CA ASP A 1142 42.63 -29.65 -3.51
C ASP A 1142 42.06 -29.30 -4.89
N ASN A 1143 42.12 -30.24 -5.83
CA ASN A 1143 41.61 -30.06 -7.19
C ASN A 1143 40.09 -30.31 -7.30
N SER A 1144 39.40 -30.71 -6.23
CA SER A 1144 37.97 -31.02 -6.24
C SER A 1144 37.06 -29.79 -6.11
N MET A 1145 37.62 -28.63 -5.75
CA MET A 1145 36.86 -27.47 -5.29
C MET A 1145 36.15 -26.63 -6.37
N GLY A 1146 36.33 -26.98 -7.66
CA GLY A 1146 36.03 -26.09 -8.78
C GLY A 1146 34.56 -25.92 -9.18
N THR A 1147 33.61 -26.71 -8.68
CA THR A 1147 32.30 -26.83 -9.37
C THR A 1147 31.03 -26.47 -8.61
N ASN A 1148 31.05 -26.03 -7.33
CA ASN A 1148 29.83 -25.52 -6.67
C ASN A 1148 30.07 -24.64 -5.41
N VAL A 1149 30.59 -23.41 -5.57
CA VAL A 1149 30.79 -22.43 -4.48
C VAL A 1149 29.88 -21.22 -4.67
N THR A 1150 29.05 -20.90 -3.67
CA THR A 1150 28.24 -19.67 -3.63
C THR A 1150 28.98 -18.56 -2.90
N TYR A 1151 29.07 -17.38 -3.49
CA TYR A 1151 29.59 -16.18 -2.85
C TYR A 1151 28.44 -15.28 -2.42
N LEU A 1152 28.27 -15.08 -1.11
CA LEU A 1152 27.16 -14.33 -0.55
C LEU A 1152 27.63 -12.95 -0.08
N PRO A 1153 27.31 -11.85 -0.79
CA PRO A 1153 27.65 -10.50 -0.34
C PRO A 1153 26.78 -10.08 0.83
N ILE A 1154 27.40 -9.48 1.86
CA ILE A 1154 26.68 -8.81 2.95
C ILE A 1154 26.68 -7.30 2.68
N VAL A 1155 25.48 -6.72 2.55
CA VAL A 1155 25.24 -5.28 2.45
C VAL A 1155 24.45 -4.87 3.70
N GLU A 1156 24.91 -3.83 4.40
CA GLU A 1156 24.38 -3.26 5.65
C GLU A 1156 23.14 -3.95 6.24
N ASP A 1157 23.40 -4.96 7.07
CA ASP A 1157 22.36 -5.78 7.68
C ASP A 1157 22.62 -5.90 9.17
N ARG A 1158 22.05 -4.96 9.95
CA ARG A 1158 22.16 -4.94 11.41
C ARG A 1158 21.33 -6.04 12.09
N GLU A 1159 20.47 -6.74 11.33
CA GLU A 1159 19.59 -7.81 11.82
C GLU A 1159 20.12 -9.22 11.49
N CYS A 1160 21.27 -9.33 10.82
CA CYS A 1160 21.87 -10.59 10.38
C CYS A 1160 20.92 -11.47 9.52
N SER A 1161 20.03 -10.86 8.74
CA SER A 1161 19.15 -11.52 7.77
C SER A 1161 19.90 -12.40 6.75
N TRP A 1162 21.19 -12.11 6.51
CA TRP A 1162 22.07 -12.94 5.67
C TRP A 1162 22.25 -14.38 6.19
N ILE A 1163 22.00 -14.67 7.49
CA ILE A 1163 22.08 -16.04 8.02
C ILE A 1163 21.04 -16.96 7.36
N ASN A 1164 19.79 -16.51 7.23
CA ASN A 1164 18.73 -17.34 6.64
C ASN A 1164 19.04 -17.65 5.17
N ARG A 1165 19.51 -16.64 4.42
CA ARG A 1165 19.99 -16.82 3.04
C ARG A 1165 21.17 -17.78 2.96
N MET A 1166 22.10 -17.69 3.90
CA MET A 1166 23.26 -18.59 3.99
C MET A 1166 22.84 -20.03 4.28
N GLN A 1167 21.87 -20.26 5.18
CA GLN A 1167 21.32 -21.60 5.44
C GLN A 1167 20.61 -22.20 4.23
N GLU A 1168 19.83 -21.40 3.48
CA GLU A 1168 19.21 -21.86 2.23
C GLU A 1168 20.26 -22.24 1.19
N GLU A 1169 21.28 -21.41 0.99
CA GLU A 1169 22.33 -21.65 -0.01
C GLU A 1169 23.24 -22.83 0.36
N LEU A 1170 23.44 -23.12 1.66
CA LEU A 1170 24.15 -24.31 2.13
C LEU A 1170 23.48 -25.64 1.72
N THR A 1171 22.17 -25.64 1.42
CA THR A 1171 21.48 -26.84 0.90
C THR A 1171 21.78 -27.10 -0.58
N LYS A 1172 22.17 -26.06 -1.34
CA LYS A 1172 22.36 -26.10 -2.79
C LYS A 1172 23.83 -26.18 -3.19
N SER A 1173 24.72 -25.66 -2.36
CA SER A 1173 26.14 -25.47 -2.68
C SER A 1173 27.06 -26.28 -1.78
N GLN A 1174 28.22 -26.68 -2.31
CA GLN A 1174 29.22 -27.43 -1.52
C GLN A 1174 29.96 -26.52 -0.54
N LYS A 1175 30.10 -25.23 -0.87
CA LYS A 1175 30.66 -24.22 0.03
C LYS A 1175 29.98 -22.86 -0.17
N VAL A 1176 29.74 -22.14 0.91
CA VAL A 1176 29.26 -20.75 0.92
C VAL A 1176 30.37 -19.85 1.47
N VAL A 1177 30.83 -18.89 0.68
CA VAL A 1177 31.80 -17.88 1.10
C VAL A 1177 31.09 -16.55 1.26
N ILE A 1178 31.05 -16.08 2.49
CA ILE A 1178 30.48 -14.77 2.84
C ILE A 1178 31.49 -13.69 2.45
N VAL A 1179 31.03 -12.65 1.74
CA VAL A 1179 31.89 -11.57 1.25
C VAL A 1179 31.47 -10.25 1.87
N SER A 1180 32.41 -9.59 2.55
CA SER A 1180 32.25 -8.25 3.13
C SER A 1180 33.24 -7.31 2.46
N GLU A 1181 32.74 -6.33 1.69
CA GLU A 1181 33.55 -5.36 0.96
C GLU A 1181 33.41 -3.95 1.57
N LYS A 1182 34.54 -3.27 1.80
CA LYS A 1182 34.66 -1.85 2.16
C LYS A 1182 33.92 -1.42 3.44
N GLN A 1183 33.64 -2.36 4.33
CA GLN A 1183 32.94 -2.13 5.60
C GLN A 1183 33.84 -2.54 6.79
N PRO A 1184 33.84 -1.78 7.90
CA PRO A 1184 34.57 -2.15 9.11
C PRO A 1184 33.96 -3.41 9.77
N TYR A 1185 34.79 -4.20 10.45
CA TYR A 1185 34.45 -5.48 11.11
C TYR A 1185 33.22 -5.40 12.05
N TYR A 1186 32.03 -5.68 11.54
CA TYR A 1186 30.83 -5.89 12.37
C TYR A 1186 30.79 -7.32 12.92
N ASN A 1187 31.64 -7.71 13.88
CA ASN A 1187 31.64 -9.02 14.57
C ASN A 1187 31.46 -10.29 13.69
N SER A 1188 31.61 -10.17 12.37
CA SER A 1188 31.20 -11.16 11.37
C SER A 1188 32.09 -12.39 11.44
N MET A 1189 33.35 -12.21 11.80
CA MET A 1189 34.27 -13.31 12.04
C MET A 1189 33.90 -14.16 13.25
N GLY A 1190 33.58 -13.55 14.39
CA GLY A 1190 33.20 -14.30 15.59
C GLY A 1190 31.91 -15.09 15.35
N MET A 1191 31.01 -14.51 14.56
CA MET A 1191 29.77 -15.15 14.14
C MET A 1191 30.00 -16.30 13.15
N VAL A 1192 30.82 -16.09 12.11
CA VAL A 1192 31.21 -17.15 11.17
C VAL A 1192 31.99 -18.26 11.87
N GLN A 1193 32.81 -17.95 12.87
CA GLN A 1193 33.53 -18.96 13.66
C GLN A 1193 32.56 -19.82 14.47
N LYS A 1194 31.49 -19.25 15.03
CA LYS A 1194 30.41 -20.02 15.66
C LYS A 1194 29.66 -20.88 14.64
N LEU A 1195 29.31 -20.33 13.48
CA LEU A 1195 28.62 -21.08 12.42
C LEU A 1195 29.47 -22.23 11.87
N ARG A 1196 30.80 -22.08 11.79
CA ARG A 1196 31.72 -23.15 11.38
C ARG A 1196 31.79 -24.30 12.38
N LYS A 1197 31.45 -24.10 13.66
CA LYS A 1197 31.29 -25.22 14.62
C LYS A 1197 30.08 -26.10 14.26
N GLU A 1198 29.04 -25.51 13.67
CA GLU A 1198 27.79 -26.20 13.31
C GLU A 1198 27.85 -26.79 11.90
N TYR A 1199 28.29 -26.02 10.90
CA TYR A 1199 28.26 -26.39 9.48
C TYR A 1199 29.62 -26.80 8.90
N GLY A 1200 30.67 -26.78 9.72
CA GLY A 1200 32.01 -27.25 9.35
C GLY A 1200 32.73 -26.38 8.29
N ASN A 1201 33.57 -27.04 7.48
CA ASN A 1201 34.39 -26.37 6.46
C ASN A 1201 33.61 -25.82 5.24
N LYS A 1202 32.28 -26.00 5.22
CA LYS A 1202 31.39 -25.49 4.17
C LYS A 1202 31.19 -23.98 4.20
N ILE A 1203 31.58 -23.29 5.28
CA ILE A 1203 31.43 -21.84 5.39
C ILE A 1203 32.80 -21.15 5.35
N GLY A 1204 32.97 -20.15 4.49
CA GLY A 1204 34.14 -19.27 4.48
C GLY A 1204 33.77 -17.80 4.61
N LEU A 1205 34.76 -16.96 4.91
CA LEU A 1205 34.61 -15.52 4.99
C LEU A 1205 35.76 -14.82 4.26
N LEU A 1206 35.40 -13.88 3.39
CA LEU A 1206 36.30 -12.96 2.71
C LEU A 1206 35.95 -11.52 3.13
N ILE A 1207 36.93 -10.81 3.67
CA ILE A 1207 36.81 -9.41 4.07
C ILE A 1207 37.79 -8.60 3.23
N ILE A 1208 37.27 -7.59 2.54
CA ILE A 1208 38.04 -6.67 1.69
C ILE A 1208 37.97 -5.30 2.35
N GLU A 1209 38.95 -5.01 3.20
CA GLU A 1209 39.06 -3.71 3.90
C GLU A 1209 39.88 -2.68 3.12
N ASP A 1210 40.58 -3.11 2.08
CA ASP A 1210 41.32 -2.19 1.23
C ASP A 1210 40.37 -1.44 0.30
N TYR A 1211 40.09 -0.17 0.60
CA TYR A 1211 39.25 0.70 -0.22
C TYR A 1211 39.78 0.88 -1.65
N LEU A 1212 41.07 0.63 -1.88
CA LEU A 1212 41.71 0.71 -3.20
C LEU A 1212 41.67 -0.62 -3.96
N ALA A 1213 41.20 -1.71 -3.36
CA ALA A 1213 41.05 -2.99 -4.04
C ALA A 1213 39.86 -2.95 -5.03
N PRO A 1214 39.97 -3.65 -6.19
CA PRO A 1214 38.85 -3.78 -7.11
C PRO A 1214 37.69 -4.51 -6.43
N SER A 1215 36.45 -4.20 -6.81
CA SER A 1215 35.28 -4.87 -6.25
C SER A 1215 35.33 -6.37 -6.45
N PHE A 1216 34.75 -7.11 -5.50
CA PHE A 1216 34.91 -8.55 -5.46
C PHE A 1216 34.32 -9.21 -6.71
N TYR A 1217 35.17 -9.97 -7.41
CA TYR A 1217 34.75 -10.88 -8.46
C TYR A 1217 35.60 -12.15 -8.37
N PRO A 1218 34.99 -13.34 -8.26
CA PRO A 1218 35.70 -14.58 -7.87
C PRO A 1218 36.73 -15.04 -8.91
N THR A 1219 36.66 -14.58 -10.16
CA THR A 1219 37.60 -14.93 -11.23
C THR A 1219 38.80 -13.99 -11.33
N LEU A 1220 38.80 -12.83 -10.65
CA LEU A 1220 39.94 -11.92 -10.65
C LEU A 1220 41.14 -12.56 -9.94
N SER A 1221 42.33 -12.47 -10.55
CA SER A 1221 43.55 -13.15 -10.08
C SER A 1221 43.86 -12.92 -8.60
N ILE A 1222 43.71 -11.68 -8.12
CA ILE A 1222 43.94 -11.31 -6.72
C ILE A 1222 43.06 -12.07 -5.73
N TYR A 1223 41.83 -12.44 -6.11
CA TYR A 1223 40.90 -13.18 -5.26
C TYR A 1223 40.93 -14.67 -5.55
N SER A 1224 41.01 -15.06 -6.83
CA SER A 1224 40.92 -16.46 -7.25
C SER A 1224 42.09 -17.28 -6.73
N GLU A 1225 43.32 -16.76 -6.76
CA GLU A 1225 44.50 -17.44 -6.22
C GLU A 1225 44.40 -17.68 -4.72
N GLN A 1226 43.84 -16.73 -3.98
CA GLN A 1226 43.66 -16.83 -2.53
C GLN A 1226 42.50 -17.78 -2.17
N LEU A 1227 41.38 -17.71 -2.89
CA LEU A 1227 40.22 -18.56 -2.66
C LEU A 1227 40.53 -20.04 -2.96
N GLN A 1228 41.40 -20.32 -3.93
CA GLN A 1228 41.91 -21.67 -4.21
C GLN A 1228 42.66 -22.31 -3.04
N LYS A 1229 43.18 -21.52 -2.09
CA LYS A 1229 43.83 -22.06 -0.87
C LYS A 1229 42.83 -22.64 0.13
N ASN A 1230 41.53 -22.43 -0.11
CA ASN A 1230 40.43 -22.97 0.70
C ASN A 1230 40.58 -22.67 2.20
N LEU A 1231 40.85 -21.41 2.54
CA LEU A 1231 40.94 -20.96 3.93
C LEU A 1231 39.57 -20.52 4.47
N ALA A 1232 39.40 -20.65 5.78
CA ALA A 1232 38.21 -20.28 6.53
C ALA A 1232 37.98 -18.77 6.52
N PHE A 1233 39.04 -18.00 6.76
CA PHE A 1233 39.03 -16.56 6.84
C PHE A 1233 40.09 -15.99 5.92
N ASN A 1234 39.71 -15.02 5.11
CA ASN A 1234 40.60 -14.31 4.18
C ASN A 1234 40.38 -12.82 4.37
N VAL A 1235 41.42 -12.10 4.76
CA VAL A 1235 41.36 -10.65 5.00
C VAL A 1235 42.32 -9.95 4.07
N LEU A 1236 41.80 -9.15 3.14
CA LEU A 1236 42.58 -8.28 2.26
C LEU A 1236 42.63 -6.87 2.84
N LYS A 1237 43.83 -6.41 3.21
CA LYS A 1237 44.06 -5.07 3.75
C LYS A 1237 45.42 -4.54 3.30
N LYS A 1238 45.49 -3.28 2.86
CA LYS A 1238 46.72 -2.65 2.35
C LYS A 1238 47.42 -3.51 1.27
N LYS A 1239 46.68 -3.99 0.28
CA LYS A 1239 47.13 -4.83 -0.85
C LYS A 1239 47.69 -6.21 -0.50
N HIS A 1240 47.61 -6.65 0.76
CA HIS A 1240 48.11 -7.95 1.19
C HIS A 1240 47.03 -8.76 1.93
N PHE A 1241 47.05 -10.08 1.75
CA PHE A 1241 46.27 -10.98 2.60
C PHE A 1241 46.96 -11.16 3.95
N LEU A 1242 46.21 -10.92 5.03
CA LEU A 1242 46.73 -10.87 6.39
C LEU A 1242 46.17 -12.00 7.26
N CYS A 1243 46.99 -12.47 8.18
CA CYS A 1243 46.68 -13.41 9.24
C CYS A 1243 46.41 -12.66 10.53
N GLN A 1244 45.51 -13.18 11.35
CA GLN A 1244 45.34 -12.69 12.72
C GLN A 1244 46.30 -13.40 13.66
N CYS A 1245 46.88 -12.64 14.58
CA CYS A 1245 47.73 -13.16 15.63
C CYS A 1245 47.27 -12.53 16.95
N TRP A 1246 46.84 -13.36 17.90
CA TRP A 1246 46.48 -12.87 19.22
C TRP A 1246 47.72 -12.52 20.01
N LYS A 1247 47.77 -11.33 20.59
CA LYS A 1247 48.79 -10.99 21.59
C LYS A 1247 48.14 -10.89 22.96
N ARG A 1248 48.71 -11.60 23.93
CA ARG A 1248 48.57 -11.27 25.35
C ARG A 1248 49.46 -10.06 25.61
N THR A 1249 48.86 -8.89 25.82
CA THR A 1249 49.61 -7.70 26.25
C THR A 1249 49.97 -7.85 27.73
N THR A 1250 51.27 -7.86 28.03
CA THR A 1250 51.81 -7.79 29.41
C THR A 1250 52.21 -6.36 29.80
N ASN A 1251 51.98 -5.36 28.95
CA ASN A 1251 52.25 -3.96 29.25
C ASN A 1251 50.95 -3.24 29.61
N ASN A 1252 50.82 -2.89 30.89
CA ASN A 1252 49.74 -2.12 31.50
C ASN A 1252 49.79 -0.63 31.14
N TYR A 1253 50.05 -0.30 29.88
CA TYR A 1253 49.95 1.05 29.37
C TYR A 1253 49.18 1.04 28.06
N PHE A 1254 48.13 1.87 28.07
CA PHE A 1254 47.29 2.27 26.96
C PHE A 1254 46.13 1.35 26.55
N ILE A 1255 44.98 2.01 26.69
CA ILE A 1255 43.74 1.95 25.92
C ILE A 1255 42.78 0.86 26.36
N LYS A 1256 41.76 1.32 27.09
CA LYS A 1256 40.47 0.67 27.14
C LYS A 1256 39.36 1.67 27.38
#